data_AF-A0A9E1ASS7-F1
#
_entry.id   AF-A0A9E1ASS7-F1
#
_cell.length_a   1.000
_cell.length_b   1.000
_cell.length_c   1.000
_cell.angle_alpha   90.00
_cell.angle_beta   90.00
_cell.angle_gamma   90.00
#
_symmetry.space_group_name_H-M   'P 1'
#
loop_
_entity.id
_entity.type
_entity.pdbx_description
1 polymer ?
#
loop_
_entity_poly.entity_id
_entity_poly.type
_entity_poly.pdbx_seq_one_letter_code
_entity_poly.pdbx_strand_id
1 'polypeptide(L)'
;MNELLTISERTIKSLEFDKIRNMLAELTCCEDAKNAALQLQPSVNLMTVREEVQKTADFYTLVVSYGTPTFYHLKNPIGTVRRAKAGSTLTPGELLRIAEVLRQIRLLDEWVGQNKTMPEGLNPMFSELSPNKYLEQQISSAILSEEEIDDNASPELAAIRRKIKNTQLRVREQLEKIIRSQQYQKYLQEQIITMRDGRFVVPVKAEHRGEIGGLVHDTSSSGSTLFIEPSAVVEANNEIRVLEGKEQDEIQRILQALSAECATFGDSIISSYQLAIILNLYFCKANLAARMNANQPEVTDSGVIRLNKARHPLIDKNKVVPVDIHLGEQFTTLVVTGPNTGGKTVTLKTLGLLTLMTMSGLLIPVGDNSVISIFEEVLVDIGDEQSIEQSLSTFSAHMTNIVSILKQASFRSLVLLDELGSGTDPVEGAALAISVLENLRGRGCRIAASTHYAELKIYALETEKVENACCEFDVATLQPTYRLLVGVPGRSNAFAISSRLGLDEKIIDHAKSLIATDSKRFEDVIDKLEESRQGLEQEKTALSEKNREIEQYKEEIKKLKNSLNSSKERETELARMQARKMLSDIQSRALSLMEELEEIKKSKDKEEFSKLVGAAKSQLKGKLQKLEDAANPVQDQERETYVLPRKLKIGDSVQLIDVGSKGKVISDADKKGRYQIQSGYMKIWVEESNLRLLDNHSGTNKQRVGKATRTVKNKVERDAKTEIDLRGYTVDEALMDLDMFIDNAVMTNVNVISIIHGKGTGVLRTAVQAHLKKHKSIKSFRLGVFGEGESGVTIAELK
;
A
#
# COMPACT_ATOMS: atom_id res chain seq x y z
N MET A 1 -35.48 -13.14 -9.56
CA MET A 1 -35.62 -11.68 -9.65
C MET A 1 -34.87 -11.10 -8.48
N ASN A 2 -33.57 -10.84 -8.65
CA ASN A 2 -32.77 -10.13 -7.67
C ASN A 2 -33.04 -8.65 -7.92
N GLU A 3 -33.83 -8.00 -7.09
CA GLU A 3 -33.76 -6.54 -7.00
C GLU A 3 -32.32 -6.23 -6.59
N LEU A 4 -31.52 -5.77 -7.56
CA LEU A 4 -30.23 -5.16 -7.27
C LEU A 4 -30.53 -3.99 -6.33
N LEU A 5 -30.15 -4.12 -5.06
CA LEU A 5 -30.10 -3.01 -4.11
C LEU A 5 -29.12 -1.98 -4.67
N THR A 6 -29.59 -1.10 -5.55
CA THR A 6 -28.83 -0.02 -6.12
C THR A 6 -28.85 1.15 -5.16
N ILE A 7 -27.67 1.63 -4.78
CA ILE A 7 -27.52 2.89 -4.04
C ILE A 7 -28.18 4.01 -4.84
N SER A 8 -28.95 4.87 -4.16
CA SER A 8 -29.74 5.90 -4.82
C SER A 8 -28.86 6.89 -5.62
N GLU A 9 -29.34 7.36 -6.76
CA GLU A 9 -28.65 8.41 -7.52
C GLU A 9 -28.48 9.71 -6.71
N ARG A 10 -29.41 9.98 -5.80
CA ARG A 10 -29.32 11.12 -4.87
C ARG A 10 -28.07 10.99 -3.99
N THR A 11 -27.81 9.80 -3.42
CA THR A 11 -26.61 9.53 -2.63
C THR A 11 -25.34 9.72 -3.46
N ILE A 12 -25.31 9.19 -4.68
CA ILE A 12 -24.17 9.30 -5.61
C ILE A 12 -23.83 10.77 -5.88
N LYS A 13 -24.83 11.62 -6.15
CA LYS A 13 -24.63 13.06 -6.39
C LYS A 13 -24.26 13.82 -5.11
N SER A 14 -24.90 13.51 -3.98
CA SER A 14 -24.66 14.20 -2.70
C SER A 14 -23.24 13.98 -2.18
N LEU A 15 -22.70 12.77 -2.40
CA LEU A 15 -21.31 12.41 -2.08
C LEU A 15 -20.33 12.72 -3.22
N GLU A 16 -20.80 13.29 -4.33
CA GLU A 16 -19.96 13.69 -5.48
C GLU A 16 -19.22 12.53 -6.16
N PHE A 17 -19.77 11.32 -6.07
CA PHE A 17 -19.19 10.13 -6.70
C PHE A 17 -19.30 10.19 -8.24
N ASP A 18 -20.27 10.92 -8.77
CA ASP A 18 -20.37 11.25 -10.19
C ASP A 18 -19.12 11.99 -10.71
N LYS A 19 -18.52 12.86 -9.90
CA LYS A 19 -17.27 13.54 -10.25
C LYS A 19 -16.09 12.57 -10.33
N ILE A 20 -16.03 11.57 -9.44
CA ILE A 20 -15.00 10.51 -9.50
C ILE A 20 -15.19 9.64 -10.76
N ARG A 21 -16.44 9.31 -11.12
CA ARG A 21 -16.75 8.61 -12.38
C ARG A 21 -16.30 9.42 -13.59
N ASN A 22 -16.53 10.73 -13.60
CA ASN A 22 -16.05 11.62 -14.66
C ASN A 22 -14.51 11.65 -14.74
N MET A 23 -13.82 11.75 -13.59
CA MET A 23 -12.35 11.68 -13.55
C MET A 23 -11.80 10.35 -14.07
N LEU A 24 -12.49 9.23 -13.81
CA LEU A 24 -12.14 7.93 -14.36
C LEU A 24 -12.39 7.90 -15.88
N ALA A 25 -13.53 8.42 -16.32
CA ALA A 25 -13.93 8.48 -17.73
C ALA A 25 -12.97 9.31 -18.57
N GLU A 26 -12.41 10.40 -18.03
CA GLU A 26 -11.37 11.22 -18.70
C GLU A 26 -10.06 10.45 -18.96
N LEU A 27 -9.76 9.42 -18.18
CA LEU A 27 -8.56 8.59 -18.37
C LEU A 27 -8.74 7.49 -19.41
N THR A 28 -9.98 7.19 -19.80
CA THR A 28 -10.30 6.12 -20.76
C THR A 28 -9.95 6.51 -22.19
N CYS A 29 -9.61 5.51 -23.00
CA CYS A 29 -9.14 5.73 -24.37
C CYS A 29 -10.21 5.52 -25.44
N CYS A 30 -11.38 4.99 -25.08
CA CYS A 30 -12.49 4.73 -25.99
C CYS A 30 -13.85 5.05 -25.35
N GLU A 31 -14.85 5.29 -26.20
CA GLU A 31 -16.18 5.71 -25.75
C GLU A 31 -16.93 4.61 -24.98
N ASP A 32 -16.72 3.34 -25.33
CA ASP A 32 -17.29 2.22 -24.59
C ASP A 32 -16.69 2.10 -23.17
N ALA A 33 -15.37 2.28 -23.03
CA ALA A 33 -14.73 2.32 -21.71
C ALA A 33 -15.16 3.55 -20.91
N LYS A 34 -15.33 4.70 -21.57
CA LYS A 34 -15.88 5.92 -20.98
C LYS A 34 -17.27 5.69 -20.40
N ASN A 35 -18.15 5.05 -21.18
CA ASN A 35 -19.49 4.69 -20.73
C ASN A 35 -19.46 3.70 -19.57
N ALA A 36 -18.57 2.70 -19.60
CA ALA A 36 -18.38 1.76 -18.50
C ALA A 36 -17.90 2.46 -17.21
N ALA A 37 -17.01 3.45 -17.31
CA ALA A 37 -16.56 4.26 -16.19
C ALA A 37 -17.70 5.12 -15.60
N LEU A 38 -18.53 5.74 -16.44
CA LEU A 38 -19.69 6.54 -16.03
C LEU A 38 -20.81 5.71 -15.39
N GLN A 39 -20.93 4.44 -15.78
CA GLN A 39 -21.91 3.50 -15.26
C GLN A 39 -21.40 2.68 -14.06
N LEU A 40 -20.20 2.96 -13.54
CA LEU A 40 -19.60 2.20 -12.46
C LEU A 40 -20.42 2.31 -11.16
N GLN A 41 -21.16 1.26 -10.80
CA GLN A 41 -22.01 1.24 -9.60
C GLN A 41 -21.32 0.57 -8.40
N PRO A 42 -21.63 1.00 -7.17
CA PRO A 42 -21.23 0.30 -5.94
C PRO A 42 -21.91 -1.07 -5.86
N SER A 43 -21.16 -2.09 -5.41
CA SER A 43 -21.69 -3.42 -5.11
C SER A 43 -21.83 -3.63 -3.61
N VAL A 44 -22.89 -4.34 -3.21
CA VAL A 44 -23.17 -4.72 -1.80
C VAL A 44 -22.63 -6.11 -1.45
N ASN A 45 -22.02 -6.83 -2.40
CA ASN A 45 -21.50 -8.17 -2.18
C ASN A 45 -20.00 -8.13 -1.80
N LEU A 46 -19.67 -8.61 -0.60
CA LEU A 46 -18.29 -8.61 -0.07
C LEU A 46 -17.27 -9.26 -0.99
N MET A 47 -17.60 -10.43 -1.54
CA MET A 47 -16.66 -11.20 -2.37
C MET A 47 -16.40 -10.45 -3.68
N THR A 48 -17.46 -9.95 -4.31
CA THR A 48 -17.33 -9.14 -5.54
C THR A 48 -16.50 -7.88 -5.30
N VAL A 49 -16.75 -7.15 -4.20
CA VAL A 49 -15.97 -5.94 -3.89
C VAL A 49 -14.50 -6.29 -3.63
N ARG A 50 -14.21 -7.32 -2.85
CA ARG A 50 -12.84 -7.78 -2.59
C ARG A 50 -12.11 -8.17 -3.88
N GLU A 51 -12.76 -8.93 -4.75
CA GLU A 51 -12.20 -9.30 -6.05
C GLU A 51 -11.93 -8.08 -6.93
N GLU A 52 -12.87 -7.13 -7.02
CA GLU A 52 -12.71 -5.92 -7.84
C GLU A 52 -11.64 -4.97 -7.31
N VAL A 53 -11.54 -4.81 -5.98
CA VAL A 53 -10.45 -4.05 -5.33
C VAL A 53 -9.11 -4.75 -5.54
N GLN A 54 -9.05 -6.07 -5.39
CA GLN A 54 -7.82 -6.84 -5.59
C GLN A 54 -7.33 -6.75 -7.05
N LYS A 55 -8.22 -6.93 -8.04
CA LYS A 55 -7.87 -6.73 -9.45
C LYS A 55 -7.29 -5.34 -9.67
N THR A 56 -7.93 -4.30 -9.12
CA THR A 56 -7.45 -2.93 -9.27
C THR A 56 -6.08 -2.72 -8.61
N ALA A 57 -5.82 -3.35 -7.47
CA ALA A 57 -4.50 -3.34 -6.80
C ALA A 57 -3.43 -4.08 -7.62
N ASP A 58 -3.78 -5.20 -8.24
CA ASP A 58 -2.88 -5.96 -9.11
C ASP A 58 -2.52 -5.13 -10.37
N PHE A 59 -3.52 -4.50 -11.01
CA PHE A 59 -3.28 -3.57 -12.12
C PHE A 59 -2.48 -2.34 -11.70
N TYR A 60 -2.69 -1.82 -10.49
CA TYR A 60 -1.89 -0.73 -9.94
C TYR A 60 -0.41 -1.13 -9.80
N THR A 61 -0.14 -2.33 -9.29
CA THR A 61 1.21 -2.88 -9.19
C THR A 61 1.87 -3.02 -10.57
N LEU A 62 1.10 -3.46 -11.58
CA LEU A 62 1.58 -3.55 -12.97
C LEU A 62 1.93 -2.19 -13.57
N VAL A 63 1.06 -1.19 -13.41
CA VAL A 63 1.29 0.17 -13.91
C VAL A 63 2.54 0.78 -13.25
N VAL A 64 2.72 0.60 -11.95
CA VAL A 64 3.91 1.11 -11.24
C VAL A 64 5.19 0.41 -11.70
N SER A 65 5.13 -0.89 -12.00
CA SER A 65 6.31 -1.70 -12.36
C SER A 65 6.71 -1.57 -13.83
N TYR A 66 5.74 -1.53 -14.75
CA TYR A 66 5.97 -1.66 -16.20
C TYR A 66 5.36 -0.51 -17.02
N GLY A 67 4.63 0.41 -16.38
CA GLY A 67 3.87 1.46 -17.06
C GLY A 67 2.53 0.95 -17.63
N THR A 68 1.71 1.88 -18.13
CA THR A 68 0.45 1.54 -18.80
C THR A 68 0.70 1.20 -20.28
N PRO A 69 0.13 0.11 -20.83
CA PRO A 69 0.18 -0.12 -22.27
C PRO A 69 -0.53 1.00 -23.04
N THR A 70 -0.04 1.30 -24.22
CA THR A 70 -0.67 2.30 -25.09
C THR A 70 -1.96 1.75 -25.69
N PHE A 71 -3.08 2.44 -25.46
CA PHE A 71 -4.33 2.19 -26.15
C PHE A 71 -4.52 3.23 -27.26
N TYR A 72 -4.68 2.76 -28.49
CA TYR A 72 -5.09 3.60 -29.61
C TYR A 72 -6.62 3.78 -29.58
N HIS A 73 -7.14 4.80 -30.27
CA HIS A 73 -8.57 5.17 -30.30
C HIS A 73 -9.45 4.03 -30.86
N LEU A 74 -9.78 3.06 -30.00
CA LEU A 74 -10.59 1.91 -30.32
C LEU A 74 -12.03 2.33 -30.64
N LYS A 75 -12.52 1.95 -31.82
CA LYS A 75 -13.93 2.10 -32.21
C LYS A 75 -14.62 0.75 -32.08
N ASN A 76 -15.90 0.78 -31.69
CA ASN A 76 -16.70 -0.41 -31.49
C ASN A 76 -16.91 -1.21 -32.80
N PRO A 77 -16.37 -2.44 -32.93
CA PRO A 77 -16.52 -3.25 -34.12
C PRO A 77 -17.76 -4.17 -34.06
N ILE A 78 -18.47 -4.25 -32.92
CA ILE A 78 -19.48 -5.30 -32.67
C ILE A 78 -20.61 -5.26 -33.71
N GLY A 79 -21.15 -4.07 -33.99
CA GLY A 79 -22.20 -3.91 -35.00
C GLY A 79 -21.73 -4.28 -36.40
N THR A 80 -20.51 -3.90 -36.77
CA THR A 80 -19.87 -4.20 -38.06
C THR A 80 -19.61 -5.69 -38.23
N VAL A 81 -19.00 -6.34 -37.23
CA VAL A 81 -18.72 -7.78 -37.25
C VAL A 81 -20.01 -8.60 -37.29
N ARG A 82 -21.06 -8.20 -36.56
CA ARG A 82 -22.37 -8.87 -36.65
C ARG A 82 -23.01 -8.76 -38.04
N ARG A 83 -22.88 -7.62 -38.72
CA ARG A 83 -23.33 -7.47 -40.11
C ARG A 83 -22.54 -8.35 -41.08
N ALA A 84 -21.22 -8.44 -40.89
CA ALA A 84 -20.39 -9.37 -41.66
C ALA A 84 -20.82 -10.83 -41.46
N LYS A 85 -21.11 -11.23 -40.21
CA LYS A 85 -21.67 -12.57 -39.89
C LYS A 85 -23.03 -12.83 -40.54
N ALA A 86 -23.83 -11.78 -40.77
CA ALA A 86 -25.08 -11.86 -41.50
C ALA A 86 -24.90 -11.91 -43.04
N GLY A 87 -23.66 -11.90 -43.53
CA GLY A 87 -23.33 -11.98 -44.96
C GLY A 87 -23.24 -10.62 -45.67
N SER A 88 -23.22 -9.50 -44.93
CA SER A 88 -23.04 -8.17 -45.53
C SER A 88 -21.58 -7.91 -45.92
N THR A 89 -21.35 -7.27 -47.06
CA THR A 89 -20.03 -6.76 -47.46
C THR A 89 -19.72 -5.48 -46.68
N LEU A 90 -18.57 -5.44 -46.02
CA LEU A 90 -18.09 -4.30 -45.27
C LEU A 90 -17.38 -3.28 -46.18
N THR A 91 -17.40 -2.02 -45.77
CA THR A 91 -16.65 -0.96 -46.46
C THR A 91 -15.16 -1.00 -46.10
N PRO A 92 -14.27 -0.38 -46.90
CA PRO A 92 -12.84 -0.33 -46.57
C PRO A 92 -12.58 0.30 -45.19
N GLY A 93 -13.25 1.39 -44.85
CA GLY A 93 -13.13 2.03 -43.54
C GLY A 93 -13.62 1.15 -42.38
N GLU A 94 -14.64 0.33 -42.59
CA GLU A 94 -15.11 -0.64 -41.59
C GLU A 94 -14.10 -1.77 -41.36
N LEU A 95 -13.50 -2.30 -42.43
CA LEU A 95 -12.45 -3.31 -42.36
C LEU A 95 -11.19 -2.76 -41.68
N LEU A 96 -10.77 -1.55 -42.04
CA LEU A 96 -9.64 -0.88 -41.39
C LEU A 96 -9.87 -0.77 -39.88
N ARG A 97 -11.05 -0.34 -39.42
CA ARG A 97 -11.39 -0.30 -37.98
C ARG A 97 -11.27 -1.65 -37.30
N ILE A 98 -11.68 -2.74 -37.96
CA ILE A 98 -11.47 -4.10 -37.43
C ILE A 98 -9.98 -4.40 -37.31
N ALA A 99 -9.16 -4.04 -38.31
CA ALA A 99 -7.72 -4.20 -38.24
C ALA A 99 -7.07 -3.37 -37.12
N GLU A 100 -7.59 -2.16 -36.81
CA GLU A 100 -7.13 -1.37 -35.66
C GLU A 100 -7.38 -2.10 -34.33
N VAL A 101 -8.56 -2.71 -34.18
CA VAL A 101 -8.90 -3.52 -32.99
C VAL A 101 -7.99 -4.73 -32.87
N LEU A 102 -7.79 -5.48 -33.97
CA LEU A 102 -6.89 -6.64 -34.00
C LEU A 102 -5.45 -6.26 -33.63
N ARG A 103 -4.96 -5.14 -34.17
CA ARG A 103 -3.64 -4.58 -33.85
C ARG A 103 -3.53 -4.23 -32.37
N GLN A 104 -4.55 -3.61 -31.77
CA GLN A 104 -4.55 -3.31 -30.33
C GLN A 104 -4.53 -4.58 -29.49
N ILE A 105 -5.30 -5.61 -29.86
CA ILE A 105 -5.30 -6.91 -29.16
C ILE A 105 -3.91 -7.54 -29.22
N ARG A 106 -3.25 -7.54 -30.39
CA ARG A 106 -1.88 -8.03 -30.54
C ARG A 106 -0.89 -7.25 -29.69
N LEU A 107 -0.98 -5.92 -29.65
CA LEU A 107 -0.08 -5.09 -28.83
C LEU A 107 -0.27 -5.34 -27.33
N LEU A 108 -1.50 -5.59 -26.88
CA LEU A 108 -1.78 -5.99 -25.50
C LEU A 108 -1.16 -7.36 -25.18
N ASP A 109 -1.31 -8.34 -26.07
CA ASP A 109 -0.71 -9.67 -25.93
C ASP A 109 0.83 -9.61 -25.89
N GLU A 110 1.45 -8.83 -26.78
CA GLU A 110 2.89 -8.59 -26.80
C GLU A 110 3.38 -7.91 -25.52
N TRP A 111 2.64 -6.92 -25.01
CA TRP A 111 2.96 -6.24 -23.74
C TRP A 111 2.89 -7.20 -22.55
N VAL A 112 1.92 -8.12 -22.53
CA VAL A 112 1.85 -9.18 -21.51
C VAL A 112 3.03 -10.15 -21.64
N GLY A 113 3.36 -10.58 -22.86
CA GLY A 113 4.46 -11.52 -23.13
C GLY A 113 5.85 -10.99 -22.74
N GLN A 114 6.05 -9.66 -22.79
CA GLN A 114 7.28 -9.00 -22.34
C GLN A 114 7.41 -8.95 -20.81
N ASN A 115 6.28 -8.91 -20.10
CA ASN A 115 6.22 -8.70 -18.64
C ASN A 115 5.84 -9.99 -17.90
N LYS A 116 6.76 -10.97 -17.86
CA LYS A 116 6.50 -12.33 -17.34
C LYS A 116 6.17 -12.43 -15.84
N THR A 117 6.49 -11.42 -15.05
CA THR A 117 6.16 -11.33 -13.62
C THR A 117 4.81 -10.62 -13.44
N MET A 118 3.74 -11.26 -13.94
CA MET A 118 2.35 -10.87 -13.71
C MET A 118 1.83 -11.45 -12.38
N PRO A 119 0.96 -10.72 -11.65
CA PRO A 119 0.16 -11.32 -10.59
C PRO A 119 -0.65 -12.50 -11.11
N GLU A 120 -0.59 -13.65 -10.44
CA GLU A 120 -1.21 -14.91 -10.89
C GLU A 120 -2.73 -14.77 -11.16
N GLY A 121 -3.41 -13.90 -10.40
CA GLY A 121 -4.85 -13.64 -10.53
C GLY A 121 -5.28 -12.96 -11.84
N LEU A 122 -4.37 -12.29 -12.56
CA LEU A 122 -4.67 -11.59 -13.80
C LEU A 122 -4.40 -12.43 -15.06
N ASN A 123 -3.62 -13.51 -14.95
CA ASN A 123 -3.28 -14.38 -16.08
C ASN A 123 -4.50 -14.90 -16.86
N PRO A 124 -5.60 -15.35 -16.21
CA PRO A 124 -6.79 -15.80 -16.93
C PRO A 124 -7.39 -14.71 -17.82
N MET A 125 -7.46 -13.46 -17.32
CA MET A 125 -8.03 -12.34 -18.07
C MET A 125 -7.23 -12.02 -19.33
N PHE A 126 -5.90 -12.10 -19.29
CA PHE A 126 -5.09 -11.85 -20.48
C PHE A 126 -5.07 -13.05 -21.45
N SER A 127 -5.20 -14.28 -20.93
CA SER A 127 -5.20 -15.51 -21.75
C SER A 127 -6.40 -15.65 -22.68
N GLU A 128 -7.49 -14.92 -22.41
CA GLU A 128 -8.68 -14.87 -23.25
C GLU A 128 -8.51 -13.97 -24.49
N LEU A 129 -7.47 -13.13 -24.53
CA LEU A 129 -7.14 -12.34 -25.71
C LEU A 129 -6.72 -13.27 -26.86
N SER A 130 -7.37 -13.11 -28.00
CA SER A 130 -7.10 -13.91 -29.19
C SER A 130 -6.48 -13.04 -30.29
N PRO A 131 -5.14 -12.84 -30.28
CA PRO A 131 -4.48 -12.05 -31.31
C PRO A 131 -4.57 -12.75 -32.68
N ASN A 132 -5.04 -12.04 -33.71
CA ASN A 132 -5.10 -12.54 -35.08
C ASN A 132 -4.28 -11.66 -36.03
N LYS A 133 -2.95 -11.89 -36.03
CA LYS A 133 -2.00 -11.17 -36.89
C LYS A 133 -2.24 -11.43 -38.38
N TYR A 134 -2.74 -12.61 -38.73
CA TYR A 134 -3.01 -12.96 -40.12
C TYR A 134 -4.09 -12.04 -40.72
N LEU A 135 -5.24 -11.93 -40.06
CA LEU A 135 -6.34 -11.08 -40.52
C LEU A 135 -5.97 -9.58 -40.44
N GLU A 136 -5.24 -9.15 -39.41
CA GLU A 136 -4.69 -7.79 -39.30
C GLU A 136 -3.85 -7.44 -40.55
N GLN A 137 -2.93 -8.33 -40.93
CA GLN A 137 -2.04 -8.13 -42.07
C GLN A 137 -2.78 -8.18 -43.40
N GLN A 138 -3.69 -9.14 -43.60
CA GLN A 138 -4.49 -9.24 -44.82
C GLN A 138 -5.27 -7.95 -45.12
N ILE A 139 -5.95 -7.40 -44.11
CA ILE A 139 -6.70 -6.15 -44.24
C ILE A 139 -5.76 -4.97 -44.50
N SER A 140 -4.72 -4.82 -43.68
CA SER A 140 -3.81 -3.66 -43.76
C SER A 140 -2.92 -3.65 -45.01
N SER A 141 -2.63 -4.81 -45.60
CA SER A 141 -1.92 -4.87 -46.89
C SER A 141 -2.83 -4.64 -48.08
N ALA A 142 -4.12 -4.96 -47.96
CA ALA A 142 -5.08 -4.81 -49.05
C ALA A 142 -5.68 -3.40 -49.12
N ILE A 143 -5.82 -2.70 -47.99
CA ILE A 143 -6.50 -1.40 -47.90
C ILE A 143 -5.52 -0.35 -47.39
N LEU A 144 -5.26 0.68 -48.21
CA LEU A 144 -4.35 1.79 -47.90
C LEU A 144 -5.07 2.89 -47.13
N SER A 145 -6.31 3.21 -47.51
CA SER A 145 -7.15 4.23 -46.88
C SER A 145 -8.64 3.90 -47.01
N GLU A 146 -9.53 4.71 -46.43
CA GLU A 146 -10.99 4.47 -46.51
C GLU A 146 -11.52 4.48 -47.96
N GLU A 147 -10.78 5.06 -48.90
CA GLU A 147 -11.16 5.17 -50.32
C GLU A 147 -10.20 4.42 -51.27
N GLU A 148 -9.04 3.98 -50.78
CA GLU A 148 -7.97 3.45 -51.63
C GLU A 148 -7.57 2.02 -51.24
N ILE A 149 -7.63 1.12 -52.23
CA ILE A 149 -7.22 -0.28 -52.13
C ILE A 149 -5.86 -0.41 -52.81
N ASP A 150 -4.95 -1.20 -52.21
CA ASP A 150 -3.62 -1.44 -52.76
C ASP A 150 -3.68 -2.11 -54.14
N ASP A 151 -2.81 -1.68 -55.05
CA ASP A 151 -2.69 -2.29 -56.39
C ASP A 151 -2.46 -3.80 -56.33
N ASN A 152 -1.74 -4.27 -55.31
CA ASN A 152 -1.36 -5.66 -55.10
C ASN A 152 -2.28 -6.39 -54.12
N ALA A 153 -3.42 -5.80 -53.74
CA ALA A 153 -4.44 -6.49 -52.94
C ALA A 153 -4.91 -7.81 -53.59
N SER A 154 -4.85 -7.88 -54.92
CA SER A 154 -5.04 -9.09 -55.71
C SER A 154 -4.16 -9.07 -56.96
N PRO A 155 -3.59 -10.22 -57.39
CA PRO A 155 -2.90 -10.31 -58.68
C PRO A 155 -3.78 -9.90 -59.87
N GLU A 156 -5.09 -10.16 -59.80
CA GLU A 156 -6.05 -9.78 -60.83
C GLU A 156 -6.28 -8.26 -60.86
N LEU A 157 -6.42 -7.63 -59.69
CA LEU A 157 -6.53 -6.18 -59.57
C LEU A 157 -5.29 -5.48 -60.14
N ALA A 158 -4.09 -5.96 -59.78
CA ALA A 158 -2.83 -5.44 -60.30
C ALA A 158 -2.77 -5.55 -61.85
N ALA A 159 -3.22 -6.67 -62.41
CA ALA A 159 -3.26 -6.89 -63.84
C ALA A 159 -4.27 -5.96 -64.54
N ILE A 160 -5.46 -5.75 -63.96
CA ILE A 160 -6.49 -4.83 -64.47
C ILE A 160 -5.97 -3.40 -64.45
N ARG A 161 -5.44 -2.91 -63.32
CA ARG A 161 -4.89 -1.55 -63.20
C ARG A 161 -3.73 -1.29 -64.15
N ARG A 162 -2.84 -2.27 -64.33
CA ARG A 162 -1.77 -2.19 -65.36
C ARG A 162 -2.35 -2.07 -66.77
N LYS A 163 -3.40 -2.83 -67.10
CA LYS A 163 -4.10 -2.72 -68.40
C LYS A 163 -4.74 -1.35 -68.57
N ILE A 164 -5.45 -0.84 -67.55
CA ILE A 164 -6.05 0.51 -67.57
C ILE A 164 -4.96 1.55 -67.86
N LYS A 165 -3.85 1.52 -67.11
CA LYS A 165 -2.74 2.47 -67.30
C LYS A 165 -2.13 2.39 -68.70
N ASN A 166 -1.93 1.18 -69.23
CA ASN A 166 -1.39 0.99 -70.59
C ASN A 166 -2.37 1.49 -71.67
N THR A 167 -3.67 1.20 -71.53
CA THR A 167 -4.69 1.66 -72.49
C THR A 167 -4.86 3.18 -72.42
N GLN A 168 -4.80 3.78 -71.23
CA GLN A 168 -4.80 5.24 -71.05
C GLN A 168 -3.59 5.90 -71.71
N LEU A 169 -2.39 5.31 -71.59
CA LEU A 169 -1.19 5.77 -72.29
C LEU A 169 -1.38 5.70 -73.81
N ARG A 170 -1.92 4.59 -74.34
CA ARG A 170 -2.22 4.43 -75.77
C ARG A 170 -3.21 5.50 -76.28
N VAL A 171 -4.27 5.78 -75.52
CA VAL A 171 -5.24 6.85 -75.83
C VAL A 171 -4.56 8.21 -75.87
N ARG A 172 -3.75 8.54 -74.85
CA ARG A 172 -3.01 9.81 -74.79
C ARG A 172 -2.05 9.97 -75.98
N GLU A 173 -1.28 8.94 -76.32
CA GLU A 173 -0.37 8.99 -77.47
C GLU A 173 -1.10 9.23 -78.79
N GLN A 174 -2.27 8.62 -78.98
CA GLN A 174 -3.08 8.84 -80.19
C GLN A 174 -3.69 10.25 -80.22
N LEU A 175 -4.20 10.75 -79.08
CA LEU A 175 -4.71 12.11 -78.99
C LEU A 175 -3.60 13.16 -79.16
N GLU A 176 -2.41 12.92 -78.61
CA GLU A 176 -1.24 13.81 -78.81
C GLU A 176 -0.83 13.88 -80.28
N LYS A 177 -0.87 12.76 -81.02
CA LYS A 177 -0.63 12.76 -82.48
C LYS A 177 -1.65 13.63 -83.21
N ILE A 178 -2.92 13.57 -82.82
CA ILE A 178 -3.99 14.39 -83.41
C ILE A 178 -3.78 15.87 -83.08
N ILE A 179 -3.52 16.22 -81.81
CA ILE A 179 -3.33 17.59 -81.33
C ILE A 179 -2.06 18.24 -81.92
N ARG A 180 -0.97 17.48 -82.11
CA ARG A 180 0.28 17.98 -82.70
C ARG A 180 0.25 18.07 -84.22
N SER A 181 -0.73 17.47 -84.88
CA SER A 181 -0.82 17.55 -86.34
C SER A 181 -1.20 18.97 -86.78
N GLN A 182 -0.48 19.49 -87.78
CA GLN A 182 -0.67 20.85 -88.27
C GLN A 182 -2.02 21.06 -89.00
N GLN A 183 -2.67 19.95 -89.38
CA GLN A 183 -3.98 19.93 -90.00
C GLN A 183 -5.10 20.11 -88.97
N TYR A 184 -5.07 19.40 -87.84
CA TYR A 184 -6.14 19.46 -86.84
C TYR A 184 -6.02 20.68 -85.91
N GLN A 185 -4.83 21.27 -85.73
CA GLN A 185 -4.63 22.44 -84.87
C GLN A 185 -5.53 23.65 -85.19
N LYS A 186 -5.90 23.85 -86.45
CA LYS A 186 -6.75 24.98 -86.87
C LYS A 186 -8.19 24.85 -86.36
N TYR A 187 -8.63 23.63 -86.10
CA TYR A 187 -10.00 23.30 -85.69
C TYR A 187 -10.18 23.19 -84.17
N LEU A 188 -9.07 23.05 -83.43
CA LEU A 188 -9.07 22.96 -81.97
C LEU A 188 -9.28 24.34 -81.33
N GLN A 189 -10.04 24.36 -80.24
CA GLN A 189 -10.14 25.55 -79.39
C GLN A 189 -8.88 25.71 -78.54
N GLU A 190 -8.44 24.61 -77.91
CA GLU A 190 -7.24 24.54 -77.08
C GLU A 190 -6.47 23.24 -77.38
N GLN A 191 -5.14 23.28 -77.33
CA GLN A 191 -4.27 22.13 -77.63
C GLN A 191 -4.02 21.28 -76.38
N ILE A 192 -5.08 20.96 -75.66
CA ILE A 192 -5.03 20.15 -74.44
C ILE A 192 -5.95 18.94 -74.57
N ILE A 193 -5.51 17.82 -74.01
CA ILE A 193 -6.37 16.65 -73.81
C ILE A 193 -7.20 16.93 -72.56
N THR A 194 -8.52 16.83 -72.68
CA THR A 194 -9.45 17.03 -71.56
C THR A 194 -10.23 15.76 -71.30
N MET A 195 -10.80 15.64 -70.10
CA MET A 195 -11.65 14.51 -69.74
C MET A 195 -13.08 15.02 -69.50
N ARG A 196 -14.06 14.38 -70.14
CA ARG A 196 -15.50 14.65 -69.96
C ARG A 196 -16.20 13.34 -69.69
N ASP A 197 -16.96 13.28 -68.59
CA ASP A 197 -17.60 12.05 -68.12
C ASP A 197 -16.67 10.84 -68.17
N GLY A 198 -15.45 10.98 -67.64
CA GLY A 198 -14.41 9.96 -67.60
C GLY A 198 -13.87 9.48 -68.96
N ARG A 199 -14.15 10.19 -70.06
CA ARG A 199 -13.62 9.89 -71.40
C ARG A 199 -12.61 10.95 -71.81
N PHE A 200 -11.51 10.53 -72.45
CA PHE A 200 -10.55 11.46 -73.03
C PHE A 200 -11.09 12.04 -74.33
N VAL A 201 -11.22 13.37 -74.37
CA VAL A 201 -11.84 14.13 -75.45
C VAL A 201 -10.99 15.34 -75.81
N VAL A 202 -11.20 15.86 -77.01
CA VAL A 202 -10.49 17.02 -77.55
C VAL A 202 -11.49 18.17 -77.74
N PRO A 203 -11.16 19.40 -77.28
CA PRO A 203 -12.04 20.56 -77.45
C PRO A 203 -11.93 21.15 -78.86
N VAL A 204 -13.02 21.09 -79.62
CA VAL A 204 -13.14 21.54 -81.02
C VAL A 204 -14.06 22.76 -81.09
N LYS A 205 -13.72 23.73 -81.96
CA LYS A 205 -14.60 24.88 -82.24
C LYS A 205 -15.93 24.39 -82.82
N ALA A 206 -17.05 24.93 -82.33
CA ALA A 206 -18.38 24.50 -82.78
C ALA A 206 -18.57 24.60 -84.31
N GLU A 207 -17.93 25.59 -84.94
CA GLU A 207 -17.93 25.84 -86.38
C GLU A 207 -17.26 24.72 -87.21
N HIS A 208 -16.39 23.91 -86.58
CA HIS A 208 -15.59 22.87 -87.23
C HIS A 208 -15.97 21.46 -86.78
N ARG A 209 -17.21 21.23 -86.32
CA ARG A 209 -17.72 19.92 -85.87
C ARG A 209 -17.48 18.78 -86.87
N GLY A 210 -17.62 19.04 -88.16
CA GLY A 210 -17.51 18.03 -89.21
C GLY A 210 -16.08 17.65 -89.61
N GLU A 211 -15.08 18.43 -89.21
CA GLU A 211 -13.69 18.28 -89.63
C GLU A 211 -12.92 17.25 -88.80
N ILE A 212 -13.34 17.04 -87.55
CA ILE A 212 -12.79 16.02 -86.65
C ILE A 212 -13.81 14.90 -86.52
N GLY A 213 -13.57 13.80 -87.24
CA GLY A 213 -14.43 12.61 -87.20
C GLY A 213 -14.45 12.01 -85.79
N GLY A 214 -15.64 11.96 -85.18
CA GLY A 214 -15.80 11.50 -83.81
C GLY A 214 -17.19 11.69 -83.25
N LEU A 215 -17.38 11.27 -81.99
CA LEU A 215 -18.62 11.41 -81.24
C LEU A 215 -18.55 12.65 -80.35
N VAL A 216 -19.59 13.48 -80.36
CA VAL A 216 -19.72 14.62 -79.44
C VAL A 216 -20.21 14.09 -78.10
N HIS A 217 -19.44 14.33 -77.04
CA HIS A 217 -19.80 13.91 -75.67
C HIS A 217 -20.42 15.03 -74.85
N ASP A 218 -19.86 16.23 -74.96
CA ASP A 218 -20.29 17.38 -74.15
C ASP A 218 -20.13 18.69 -74.94
N THR A 219 -20.84 19.73 -74.51
CA THR A 219 -20.81 21.07 -75.11
C THR A 219 -20.59 22.11 -74.02
N SER A 220 -19.69 23.07 -74.25
CA SER A 220 -19.44 24.17 -73.29
C SER A 220 -20.70 24.98 -72.98
N SER A 221 -20.75 25.64 -71.81
CA SER A 221 -21.89 26.47 -71.37
C SER A 221 -22.23 27.61 -72.33
N SER A 222 -21.26 28.12 -73.09
CA SER A 222 -21.42 29.14 -74.13
C SER A 222 -21.81 28.57 -75.50
N GLY A 223 -21.84 27.25 -75.66
CA GLY A 223 -22.09 26.56 -76.94
C GLY A 223 -20.94 26.62 -77.96
N SER A 224 -19.86 27.35 -77.66
CA SER A 224 -18.78 27.65 -78.61
C SER A 224 -17.76 26.51 -78.78
N THR A 225 -17.64 25.62 -77.79
CA THR A 225 -16.69 24.50 -77.80
C THR A 225 -17.44 23.18 -77.68
N LEU A 226 -17.16 22.25 -78.59
CA LEU A 226 -17.64 20.88 -78.59
C LEU A 226 -16.53 19.95 -78.10
N PHE A 227 -16.82 19.07 -77.14
CA PHE A 227 -15.89 18.06 -76.68
C PHE A 227 -16.11 16.77 -77.48
N ILE A 228 -15.18 16.49 -78.40
CA ILE A 228 -15.30 15.38 -79.35
C ILE A 228 -14.34 14.26 -78.95
N GLU A 229 -14.83 13.02 -78.95
CA GLU A 229 -14.03 11.80 -78.90
C GLU A 229 -13.72 11.36 -80.34
N PRO A 230 -12.47 11.49 -80.82
CA PRO A 230 -12.10 11.07 -82.15
C PRO A 230 -12.31 9.57 -82.35
N SER A 231 -12.72 9.16 -83.56
CA SER A 231 -12.96 7.75 -83.90
C SER A 231 -11.78 6.82 -83.58
N ALA A 232 -10.55 7.34 -83.69
CA ALA A 232 -9.31 6.59 -83.38
C ALA A 232 -9.23 6.09 -81.93
N VAL A 233 -9.86 6.77 -80.97
CA VAL A 233 -9.77 6.45 -79.53
C VAL A 233 -11.08 5.90 -78.94
N VAL A 234 -12.18 5.88 -79.69
CA VAL A 234 -13.50 5.41 -79.21
C VAL A 234 -13.41 3.99 -78.64
N GLU A 235 -12.76 3.06 -79.35
CA GLU A 235 -12.60 1.68 -78.90
C GLU A 235 -11.76 1.60 -77.62
N ALA A 236 -10.66 2.34 -77.54
CA ALA A 236 -9.77 2.33 -76.39
C ALA A 236 -10.39 2.99 -75.16
N ASN A 237 -11.19 4.06 -75.31
CA ASN A 237 -11.97 4.66 -74.22
C ASN A 237 -13.09 3.72 -73.73
N ASN A 238 -13.78 3.02 -74.63
CA ASN A 238 -14.76 2.00 -74.24
C ASN A 238 -14.07 0.83 -73.51
N GLU A 239 -12.88 0.41 -73.95
CA GLU A 239 -12.06 -0.60 -73.27
C GLU A 239 -11.67 -0.16 -71.86
N ILE A 240 -11.25 1.10 -71.67
CA ILE A 240 -10.99 1.68 -70.34
C ILE A 240 -12.24 1.58 -69.46
N ARG A 241 -13.42 1.97 -69.96
CA ARG A 241 -14.67 1.87 -69.19
C ARG A 241 -15.03 0.44 -68.78
N VAL A 242 -14.82 -0.55 -69.66
CA VAL A 242 -15.03 -1.96 -69.34
C VAL A 242 -14.03 -2.44 -68.29
N LEU A 243 -12.77 -2.01 -68.38
CA LEU A 243 -11.73 -2.35 -67.41
C LEU A 243 -11.99 -1.70 -66.04
N GLU A 244 -12.46 -0.45 -66.00
CA GLU A 244 -12.90 0.22 -64.77
C GLU A 244 -14.08 -0.51 -64.11
N GLY A 245 -15.04 -1.01 -64.90
CA GLY A 245 -16.12 -1.86 -64.37
C GLY A 245 -15.58 -3.15 -63.73
N LYS A 246 -14.66 -3.84 -64.43
CA LYS A 246 -13.99 -5.04 -63.89
C LYS A 246 -13.13 -4.74 -62.66
N GLU A 247 -12.53 -3.57 -62.59
CA GLU A 247 -11.80 -3.11 -61.41
C GLU A 247 -12.74 -2.99 -60.20
N GLN A 248 -13.92 -2.38 -60.37
CA GLN A 248 -14.91 -2.27 -59.30
C GLN A 248 -15.45 -3.64 -58.87
N ASP A 249 -15.73 -4.54 -59.81
CA ASP A 249 -16.17 -5.90 -59.51
C ASP A 249 -15.10 -6.67 -58.71
N GLU A 250 -13.82 -6.53 -59.09
CA GLU A 250 -12.70 -7.17 -58.40
C GLU A 250 -12.48 -6.57 -57.00
N ILE A 251 -12.60 -5.26 -56.85
CA ILE A 251 -12.60 -4.58 -55.55
C ILE A 251 -13.72 -5.13 -54.67
N GLN A 252 -14.95 -5.25 -55.18
CA GLN A 252 -16.08 -5.78 -54.43
C GLN A 252 -15.85 -7.23 -54.00
N ARG A 253 -15.25 -8.05 -54.87
CA ARG A 253 -14.86 -9.43 -54.56
C ARG A 253 -13.84 -9.50 -53.41
N ILE A 254 -12.81 -8.65 -53.44
CA ILE A 254 -11.79 -8.56 -52.39
C ILE A 254 -12.44 -8.17 -51.05
N LEU A 255 -13.28 -7.13 -51.05
CA LEU A 255 -14.00 -6.67 -49.85
C LEU A 255 -14.92 -7.76 -49.31
N GLN A 256 -15.62 -8.49 -50.18
CA GLN A 256 -16.49 -9.60 -49.78
C GLN A 256 -15.69 -10.75 -49.16
N ALA A 257 -14.52 -11.09 -49.72
CA ALA A 257 -13.64 -12.11 -49.17
C ALA A 257 -13.10 -11.72 -47.78
N LEU A 258 -12.60 -10.49 -47.63
CA LEU A 258 -12.13 -9.98 -46.33
C LEU A 258 -13.28 -9.92 -45.30
N SER A 259 -14.48 -9.51 -45.73
CA SER A 259 -15.66 -9.47 -44.87
C SER A 259 -16.07 -10.87 -44.38
N ALA A 260 -16.00 -11.88 -45.26
CA ALA A 260 -16.28 -13.27 -44.90
C ALA A 260 -15.25 -13.83 -43.91
N GLU A 261 -13.99 -13.43 -44.05
CA GLU A 261 -12.93 -13.79 -43.12
C GLU A 261 -13.15 -13.16 -41.74
N CYS A 262 -13.49 -11.86 -41.69
CA CYS A 262 -13.91 -11.18 -40.46
C CYS A 262 -15.11 -11.88 -39.79
N ALA A 263 -16.05 -12.40 -40.59
CA ALA A 263 -17.20 -13.15 -40.07
C ALA A 263 -16.79 -14.48 -39.42
N THR A 264 -15.83 -15.19 -40.00
CA THR A 264 -15.31 -16.47 -39.47
C THR A 264 -14.68 -16.27 -38.09
N PHE A 265 -13.90 -15.20 -37.91
CA PHE A 265 -13.29 -14.86 -36.62
C PHE A 265 -14.16 -13.97 -35.72
N GLY A 266 -15.43 -13.75 -36.09
CA GLY A 266 -16.25 -12.69 -35.50
C GLY A 266 -16.47 -12.81 -33.98
N ASP A 267 -16.65 -14.02 -33.45
CA ASP A 267 -16.87 -14.22 -32.01
C ASP A 267 -15.60 -13.89 -31.20
N SER A 268 -14.44 -14.29 -31.72
CA SER A 268 -13.14 -14.03 -31.12
C SER A 268 -12.78 -12.53 -31.14
N ILE A 269 -13.14 -11.83 -32.23
CA ILE A 269 -12.96 -10.37 -32.33
C ILE A 269 -13.85 -9.66 -31.30
N ILE A 270 -15.12 -10.06 -31.18
CA ILE A 270 -16.07 -9.44 -30.25
C ILE A 270 -15.65 -9.67 -28.81
N SER A 271 -15.28 -10.91 -28.43
CA SER A 271 -14.85 -11.23 -27.06
C SER A 271 -13.57 -10.50 -26.69
N SER A 272 -12.56 -10.51 -27.58
CA SER A 272 -11.29 -9.83 -27.35
C SER A 272 -11.46 -8.30 -27.28
N TYR A 273 -12.39 -7.73 -28.06
CA TYR A 273 -12.72 -6.30 -27.96
C TYR A 273 -13.38 -5.94 -26.63
N GLN A 274 -14.37 -6.72 -26.18
CA GLN A 274 -15.03 -6.51 -24.89
C GLN A 274 -14.03 -6.62 -23.73
N LEU A 275 -13.14 -7.61 -23.80
CA LEU A 275 -12.06 -7.79 -22.85
C LEU A 275 -11.08 -6.62 -22.88
N ALA A 276 -10.69 -6.12 -24.06
CA ALA A 276 -9.83 -4.95 -24.19
C ALA A 276 -10.45 -3.69 -23.54
N ILE A 277 -11.77 -3.51 -23.60
CA ILE A 277 -12.48 -2.43 -22.88
C ILE A 277 -12.36 -2.62 -21.37
N ILE A 278 -12.58 -3.85 -20.87
CA ILE A 278 -12.47 -4.18 -19.45
C ILE A 278 -11.04 -3.92 -18.95
N LEU A 279 -10.04 -4.38 -19.71
CA LEU A 279 -8.62 -4.14 -19.41
C LEU A 279 -8.31 -2.64 -19.39
N ASN A 280 -8.79 -1.86 -20.37
CA ASN A 280 -8.62 -0.41 -20.39
C ASN A 280 -9.21 0.23 -19.12
N LEU A 281 -10.41 -0.19 -18.70
CA LEU A 281 -11.03 0.32 -17.48
C LEU A 281 -10.16 0.04 -16.25
N TYR A 282 -9.63 -1.17 -16.06
CA TYR A 282 -8.75 -1.47 -14.92
C TYR A 282 -7.42 -0.72 -14.96
N PHE A 283 -6.80 -0.56 -16.13
CA PHE A 283 -5.63 0.32 -16.27
C PHE A 283 -5.98 1.77 -15.92
N CYS A 284 -7.16 2.25 -16.29
CA CYS A 284 -7.63 3.58 -15.91
C CYS A 284 -7.91 3.71 -14.41
N LYS A 285 -8.47 2.69 -13.76
CA LYS A 285 -8.65 2.64 -12.30
C LYS A 285 -7.29 2.70 -11.58
N ALA A 286 -6.31 1.96 -12.07
CA ALA A 286 -4.93 1.99 -11.58
C ALA A 286 -4.26 3.37 -11.78
N ASN A 287 -4.43 3.98 -12.94
CA ASN A 287 -3.93 5.33 -13.21
C ASN A 287 -4.60 6.41 -12.35
N LEU A 288 -5.91 6.26 -12.10
CA LEU A 288 -6.63 7.13 -11.17
C LEU A 288 -6.07 6.97 -9.75
N ALA A 289 -5.82 5.73 -9.31
CA ALA A 289 -5.18 5.46 -8.03
C ALA A 289 -3.80 6.11 -7.91
N ALA A 290 -2.96 6.01 -8.94
CA ALA A 290 -1.66 6.68 -9.01
C ALA A 290 -1.79 8.21 -8.92
N ARG A 291 -2.75 8.79 -9.65
CA ARG A 291 -3.01 10.24 -9.64
C ARG A 291 -3.41 10.76 -8.25
N MET A 292 -4.14 9.94 -7.49
CA MET A 292 -4.64 10.28 -6.15
C MET A 292 -3.72 9.87 -5.00
N ASN A 293 -2.59 9.20 -5.26
CA ASN A 293 -1.78 8.51 -4.25
C ASN A 293 -2.64 7.57 -3.38
N ALA A 294 -3.41 6.71 -4.03
CA ALA A 294 -4.34 5.80 -3.39
C ALA A 294 -3.70 4.45 -3.03
N ASN A 295 -4.18 3.87 -1.93
CA ASN A 295 -3.76 2.57 -1.42
C ASN A 295 -4.95 1.60 -1.37
N GLN A 296 -4.65 0.30 -1.26
CA GLN A 296 -5.65 -0.75 -1.08
C GLN A 296 -6.10 -0.79 0.40
N PRO A 297 -7.39 -0.56 0.70
CA PRO A 297 -7.93 -0.79 2.03
C PRO A 297 -8.23 -2.27 2.26
N GLU A 298 -8.25 -2.69 3.53
CA GLU A 298 -8.85 -3.96 3.92
C GLU A 298 -10.38 -3.84 3.83
N VAL A 299 -11.01 -4.73 3.05
CA VAL A 299 -12.47 -4.71 2.85
C VAL A 299 -13.14 -5.74 3.76
N THR A 300 -14.11 -5.31 4.57
CA THR A 300 -14.88 -6.16 5.51
C THR A 300 -16.39 -5.94 5.36
N ASP A 301 -17.20 -6.67 6.13
CA ASP A 301 -18.64 -6.47 6.30
C ASP A 301 -19.04 -6.34 7.79
N SER A 302 -18.05 -6.05 8.65
CA SER A 302 -18.22 -6.01 10.11
C SER A 302 -18.81 -4.69 10.63
N GLY A 303 -19.06 -3.72 9.75
CA GLY A 303 -19.46 -2.36 10.11
C GLY A 303 -18.32 -1.53 10.68
N VAL A 304 -17.06 -1.97 10.55
CA VAL A 304 -15.87 -1.25 11.01
C VAL A 304 -15.28 -0.43 9.86
N ILE A 305 -15.04 0.86 10.13
CA ILE A 305 -14.34 1.77 9.23
C ILE A 305 -13.17 2.39 10.00
N ARG A 306 -11.98 2.28 9.41
CA ARG A 306 -10.74 2.90 9.88
C ARG A 306 -10.03 3.52 8.68
N LEU A 307 -10.09 4.82 8.53
CA LEU A 307 -9.40 5.54 7.46
C LEU A 307 -8.22 6.26 8.07
N ASN A 308 -7.01 5.79 7.81
CA ASN A 308 -5.79 6.44 8.28
C ASN A 308 -5.35 7.44 7.20
N LYS A 309 -5.00 8.67 7.58
CA LYS A 309 -4.52 9.73 6.67
C LYS A 309 -5.36 9.91 5.40
N ALA A 310 -6.68 9.79 5.53
CA ALA A 310 -7.62 9.90 4.43
C ALA A 310 -7.62 11.30 3.83
N ARG A 311 -7.68 11.38 2.49
CA ARG A 311 -7.75 12.66 1.78
C ARG A 311 -9.00 12.69 0.91
N HIS A 312 -9.67 13.82 0.84
CA HIS A 312 -10.77 14.00 -0.09
C HIS A 312 -10.24 14.01 -1.54
N PRO A 313 -10.63 13.08 -2.43
CA PRO A 313 -10.01 12.94 -3.76
C PRO A 313 -10.21 14.15 -4.69
N LEU A 314 -11.30 14.90 -4.50
CA LEU A 314 -11.60 16.11 -5.30
C LEU A 314 -10.86 17.38 -4.86
N ILE A 315 -10.16 17.33 -3.71
CA ILE A 315 -9.35 18.46 -3.24
C ILE A 315 -7.91 18.20 -3.70
N ASP A 316 -7.24 19.25 -4.18
CA ASP A 316 -5.84 19.17 -4.62
C ASP A 316 -4.98 18.49 -3.55
N LYS A 317 -4.24 17.45 -3.95
CA LYS A 317 -3.36 16.64 -3.09
C LYS A 317 -2.36 17.47 -2.28
N ASN A 318 -1.95 18.63 -2.79
CA ASN A 318 -0.99 19.51 -2.13
C ASN A 318 -1.65 20.45 -1.11
N LYS A 319 -2.98 20.62 -1.18
CA LYS A 319 -3.75 21.49 -0.29
C LYS A 319 -4.55 20.71 0.75
N VAL A 320 -5.02 19.51 0.39
CA VAL A 320 -5.81 18.66 1.27
C VAL A 320 -4.97 18.20 2.46
N VAL A 321 -5.48 18.36 3.67
CA VAL A 321 -4.85 17.82 4.88
C VAL A 321 -5.42 16.41 5.13
N PRO A 322 -4.57 15.41 5.40
CA PRO A 322 -5.02 14.06 5.69
C PRO A 322 -5.74 13.99 7.05
N VAL A 323 -6.78 13.15 7.12
CA VAL A 323 -7.66 13.00 8.27
C VAL A 323 -7.74 11.54 8.72
N ASP A 324 -7.67 11.29 10.03
CA ASP A 324 -7.92 9.97 10.60
C ASP A 324 -9.40 9.85 11.01
N ILE A 325 -10.10 8.84 10.51
CA ILE A 325 -11.53 8.61 10.80
C ILE A 325 -11.71 7.18 11.27
N HIS A 326 -12.36 7.01 12.43
CA HIS A 326 -12.69 5.72 13.01
C HIS A 326 -14.19 5.63 13.24
N LEU A 327 -14.81 4.48 12.96
CA LEU A 327 -16.23 4.23 13.21
C LEU A 327 -16.49 2.72 13.32
N GLY A 328 -17.29 2.30 14.30
CA GLY A 328 -17.82 0.94 14.40
C GLY A 328 -17.01 -0.05 15.24
N GLU A 329 -15.89 0.37 15.85
CA GLU A 329 -15.13 -0.43 16.81
C GLU A 329 -15.56 -0.15 18.25
N GLN A 330 -15.04 0.93 18.84
CA GLN A 330 -15.36 1.34 20.22
C GLN A 330 -16.70 2.07 20.29
N PHE A 331 -17.03 2.82 19.24
CA PHE A 331 -18.26 3.60 19.11
C PHE A 331 -18.91 3.36 17.75
N THR A 332 -20.23 3.50 17.68
CA THR A 332 -21.02 3.30 16.46
C THR A 332 -21.55 4.60 15.87
N THR A 333 -21.47 5.68 16.64
CA THR A 333 -21.95 7.01 16.28
C THR A 333 -20.83 8.02 16.48
N LEU A 334 -20.47 8.73 15.41
CA LEU A 334 -19.50 9.82 15.41
C LEU A 334 -20.24 11.15 15.28
N VAL A 335 -20.10 12.04 16.27
CA VAL A 335 -20.67 13.39 16.23
C VAL A 335 -19.56 14.39 15.94
N VAL A 336 -19.56 14.97 14.74
CA VAL A 336 -18.56 15.93 14.29
C VAL A 336 -18.99 17.36 14.65
N THR A 337 -18.18 18.04 15.46
CA THR A 337 -18.43 19.37 16.00
C THR A 337 -17.34 20.36 15.53
N GLY A 338 -17.63 21.66 15.63
CA GLY A 338 -16.70 22.74 15.25
C GLY A 338 -17.33 23.80 14.34
N PRO A 339 -16.61 24.89 14.02
CA PRO A 339 -17.13 25.97 13.17
C PRO A 339 -17.47 25.49 11.74
N ASN A 340 -18.37 26.19 11.04
CA ASN A 340 -18.76 25.81 9.67
C ASN A 340 -17.62 25.79 8.66
N THR A 341 -16.62 26.65 8.87
CA THR A 341 -15.40 26.70 8.08
C THR A 341 -14.41 25.58 8.39
N GLY A 342 -14.66 24.72 9.40
CA GLY A 342 -13.71 23.71 9.89
C GLY A 342 -13.61 22.43 9.04
N GLY A 343 -14.51 22.20 8.09
CA GLY A 343 -14.46 21.01 7.22
C GLY A 343 -15.27 19.80 7.71
N LYS A 344 -16.32 20.02 8.53
CA LYS A 344 -17.24 18.97 9.00
C LYS A 344 -17.90 18.23 7.83
N THR A 345 -18.57 18.96 6.93
CA THR A 345 -19.19 18.43 5.72
C THR A 345 -18.17 17.69 4.84
N VAL A 346 -16.95 18.22 4.69
CA VAL A 346 -15.88 17.57 3.92
C VAL A 346 -15.47 16.24 4.55
N THR A 347 -15.44 16.14 5.87
CA THR A 347 -15.14 14.91 6.61
C THR A 347 -16.23 13.86 6.37
N LEU A 348 -17.51 14.24 6.50
CA LEU A 348 -18.65 13.34 6.23
C LEU A 348 -18.65 12.87 4.76
N LYS A 349 -18.44 13.80 3.81
CA LYS A 349 -18.30 13.46 2.39
C LYS A 349 -17.12 12.54 2.12
N THR A 350 -15.97 12.76 2.75
CA THR A 350 -14.80 11.88 2.60
C THR A 350 -15.15 10.47 3.05
N LEU A 351 -15.75 10.30 4.24
CA LEU A 351 -16.16 8.99 4.74
C LEU A 351 -17.11 8.27 3.77
N GLY A 352 -18.17 8.95 3.31
CA GLY A 352 -19.14 8.37 2.38
C GLY A 352 -18.55 8.07 1.01
N LEU A 353 -17.82 9.02 0.43
CA LEU A 353 -17.23 8.91 -0.90
C LEU A 353 -16.21 7.78 -0.98
N LEU A 354 -15.30 7.66 0.00
CA LEU A 354 -14.32 6.59 0.02
C LEU A 354 -14.96 5.20 0.20
N THR A 355 -16.08 5.15 0.93
CA THR A 355 -16.90 3.93 1.05
C THR A 355 -17.49 3.54 -0.30
N LEU A 356 -18.12 4.48 -1.03
CA LEU A 356 -18.67 4.22 -2.37
C LEU A 356 -17.58 3.83 -3.38
N MET A 357 -16.45 4.52 -3.38
CA MET A 357 -15.31 4.19 -4.24
C MET A 357 -14.83 2.75 -4.03
N THR A 358 -14.67 2.34 -2.76
CA THR A 358 -14.25 0.98 -2.42
C THR A 358 -15.28 -0.05 -2.85
N MET A 359 -16.57 0.20 -2.59
CA MET A 359 -17.67 -0.66 -3.05
C MET A 359 -17.78 -0.75 -4.58
N SER A 360 -17.23 0.21 -5.32
CA SER A 360 -17.10 0.19 -6.79
C SER A 360 -15.79 -0.43 -7.29
N GLY A 361 -14.97 -0.98 -6.39
CA GLY A 361 -13.70 -1.60 -6.74
C GLY A 361 -12.62 -0.59 -7.15
N LEU A 362 -12.64 0.62 -6.57
CA LEU A 362 -11.58 1.61 -6.75
C LEU A 362 -10.65 1.60 -5.53
N LEU A 363 -9.37 1.90 -5.75
CA LEU A 363 -8.46 2.23 -4.65
C LEU A 363 -8.74 3.66 -4.16
N ILE A 364 -8.41 3.92 -2.90
CA ILE A 364 -8.77 5.17 -2.23
C ILE A 364 -7.55 5.88 -1.62
N PRO A 365 -7.53 7.22 -1.59
CA PRO A 365 -6.44 8.03 -1.03
C PRO A 365 -6.40 7.96 0.51
N VAL A 366 -5.87 6.86 1.02
CA VAL A 366 -5.69 6.56 2.44
C VAL A 366 -4.28 6.03 2.69
N GLY A 367 -3.84 6.11 3.94
CA GLY A 367 -2.62 5.47 4.41
C GLY A 367 -2.82 3.97 4.67
N ASP A 368 -1.70 3.30 4.94
CA ASP A 368 -1.65 1.86 5.18
C ASP A 368 -2.52 1.43 6.38
N ASN A 369 -2.95 0.17 6.37
CA ASN A 369 -3.80 -0.43 7.41
C ASN A 369 -5.17 0.24 7.58
N SER A 370 -5.66 0.91 6.53
CA SER A 370 -7.04 1.41 6.48
C SER A 370 -8.01 0.26 6.20
N VAL A 371 -9.17 0.29 6.86
CA VAL A 371 -10.23 -0.72 6.79
C VAL A 371 -11.54 -0.06 6.38
N ILE A 372 -12.28 -0.65 5.45
CA ILE A 372 -13.62 -0.22 5.06
C ILE A 372 -14.58 -1.40 5.12
N SER A 373 -15.70 -1.20 5.81
CA SER A 373 -16.83 -2.10 5.71
C SER A 373 -17.69 -1.75 4.50
N ILE A 374 -18.22 -2.77 3.84
CA ILE A 374 -19.34 -2.63 2.91
C ILE A 374 -20.64 -2.42 3.70
N PHE A 375 -21.60 -1.77 3.05
CA PHE A 375 -22.94 -1.53 3.60
C PHE A 375 -23.99 -1.89 2.53
N GLU A 376 -25.16 -2.36 2.96
CA GLU A 376 -26.28 -2.58 2.03
C GLU A 376 -26.87 -1.24 1.57
N GLU A 377 -26.85 -0.24 2.46
CA GLU A 377 -27.33 1.10 2.18
C GLU A 377 -26.35 2.16 2.69
N VAL A 378 -26.11 3.17 1.86
CA VAL A 378 -25.43 4.41 2.25
C VAL A 378 -26.45 5.54 2.17
N LEU A 379 -26.93 5.97 3.32
CA LEU A 379 -28.01 6.93 3.49
C LEU A 379 -27.44 8.27 3.89
N VAL A 380 -27.76 9.32 3.13
CA VAL A 380 -27.13 10.63 3.31
C VAL A 380 -28.16 11.75 3.34
N ASP A 381 -27.94 12.67 4.26
CA ASP A 381 -28.55 14.00 4.29
C ASP A 381 -27.41 15.02 4.36
N ILE A 382 -26.85 15.35 3.19
CA ILE A 382 -25.67 16.24 3.06
C ILE A 382 -25.94 17.24 1.94
N GLY A 383 -25.89 18.53 2.24
CA GLY A 383 -25.87 19.61 1.26
C GLY A 383 -26.89 20.72 1.47
N ASP A 384 -26.60 21.88 0.89
CA ASP A 384 -27.50 23.02 0.74
C ASP A 384 -28.41 22.80 -0.49
N GLU A 385 -29.62 22.27 -0.30
CA GLU A 385 -30.70 22.46 -1.27
C GLU A 385 -31.25 23.90 -1.15
N GLN A 386 -30.37 24.90 -1.29
CA GLN A 386 -30.75 26.31 -1.45
C GLN A 386 -31.11 26.57 -2.92
N SER A 387 -32.13 25.87 -3.42
CA SER A 387 -32.83 26.33 -4.61
C SER A 387 -33.71 27.51 -4.19
N ILE A 388 -33.44 28.68 -4.76
CA ILE A 388 -34.14 29.95 -4.51
C ILE A 388 -35.66 29.81 -4.80
N GLU A 389 -36.10 28.78 -5.53
CA GLU A 389 -37.50 28.52 -5.90
C GLU A 389 -38.37 27.93 -4.77
N GLN A 390 -37.82 27.62 -3.59
CA GLN A 390 -38.63 27.17 -2.45
C GLN A 390 -38.22 27.86 -1.14
N SER A 391 -38.55 29.13 -1.02
CA SER A 391 -38.24 29.98 0.15
C SER A 391 -39.02 29.62 1.45
N LEU A 392 -39.46 28.37 1.63
CA LEU A 392 -40.18 27.85 2.82
C LEU A 392 -39.71 26.44 3.27
N SER A 393 -38.77 25.77 2.58
CA SER A 393 -38.69 24.29 2.58
C SER A 393 -37.38 23.62 3.04
N THR A 394 -36.36 24.31 3.56
CA THR A 394 -35.10 23.65 3.95
C THR A 394 -35.28 22.66 5.10
N PHE A 395 -35.83 23.10 6.24
CA PHE A 395 -36.10 22.20 7.38
C PHE A 395 -37.05 21.06 7.01
N SER A 396 -38.12 21.35 6.27
CA SER A 396 -39.10 20.35 5.83
C SER A 396 -38.51 19.33 4.85
N ALA A 397 -37.60 19.76 3.96
CA ALA A 397 -36.90 18.87 3.03
C ALA A 397 -35.93 17.95 3.77
N HIS A 398 -35.11 18.50 4.70
CA HIS A 398 -34.25 17.73 5.58
C HIS A 398 -35.06 16.72 6.41
N MET A 399 -36.16 17.16 7.02
CA MET A 399 -37.02 16.25 7.79
C MET A 399 -37.67 15.17 6.93
N THR A 400 -38.13 15.50 5.72
CA THR A 400 -38.68 14.50 4.80
C THR A 400 -37.62 13.46 4.42
N ASN A 401 -36.38 13.90 4.19
CA ASN A 401 -35.25 13.01 3.92
C ASN A 401 -34.93 12.13 5.14
N ILE A 402 -34.82 12.72 6.33
CA ILE A 402 -34.57 11.99 7.59
C ILE A 402 -35.68 10.96 7.86
N VAL A 403 -36.95 11.29 7.60
CA VAL A 403 -38.06 10.33 7.69
C VAL A 403 -37.88 9.18 6.70
N SER A 404 -37.40 9.45 5.48
CA SER A 404 -37.05 8.40 4.51
C SER A 404 -35.90 7.53 5.00
N ILE A 405 -34.83 8.14 5.50
CA ILE A 405 -33.66 7.45 6.08
C ILE A 405 -34.12 6.54 7.23
N LEU A 406 -34.94 7.04 8.15
CA LEU A 406 -35.50 6.27 9.26
C LEU A 406 -36.44 5.13 8.82
N LYS A 407 -36.95 5.11 7.59
CA LYS A 407 -37.73 3.98 7.08
C LYS A 407 -36.86 2.87 6.50
N GLN A 408 -35.70 3.21 5.95
CA GLN A 408 -34.79 2.30 5.27
C GLN A 408 -33.68 1.76 6.20
N ALA A 409 -33.17 2.61 7.09
CA ALA A 409 -32.00 2.34 7.91
C ALA A 409 -32.10 1.05 8.74
N SER A 410 -31.05 0.23 8.62
CA SER A 410 -30.85 -1.04 9.31
C SER A 410 -29.44 -1.14 9.91
N PHE A 411 -29.13 -2.25 10.60
CA PHE A 411 -27.79 -2.51 11.14
C PHE A 411 -26.68 -2.61 10.07
N ARG A 412 -27.06 -2.74 8.78
CA ARG A 412 -26.15 -2.76 7.62
C ARG A 412 -26.12 -1.43 6.85
N SER A 413 -26.64 -0.35 7.44
CA SER A 413 -26.66 0.97 6.82
C SER A 413 -25.57 1.89 7.41
N LEU A 414 -24.87 2.61 6.54
CA LEU A 414 -24.05 3.78 6.89
C LEU A 414 -24.91 5.03 6.71
N VAL A 415 -25.08 5.80 7.78
CA VAL A 415 -25.92 7.01 7.79
C VAL A 415 -25.05 8.24 8.02
N LEU A 416 -25.11 9.20 7.10
CA LEU A 416 -24.36 10.45 7.16
C LEU A 416 -25.35 11.62 7.23
N LEU A 417 -25.31 12.40 8.31
CA LEU A 417 -26.25 13.50 8.57
C LEU A 417 -25.49 14.81 8.77
N ASP A 418 -25.66 15.78 7.88
CA ASP A 418 -25.02 17.09 8.02
C ASP A 418 -25.96 18.09 8.71
N GLU A 419 -25.45 18.84 9.67
CA GLU A 419 -26.16 19.87 10.43
C GLU A 419 -27.53 19.41 10.98
N LEU A 420 -27.55 18.24 11.62
CA LEU A 420 -28.79 17.61 12.09
C LEU A 420 -29.56 18.52 13.07
N GLY A 421 -30.82 18.80 12.74
CA GLY A 421 -31.72 19.64 13.53
C GLY A 421 -31.56 21.14 13.29
N SER A 422 -30.77 21.58 12.29
CA SER A 422 -30.66 22.99 11.89
C SER A 422 -31.96 23.52 11.27
N GLY A 423 -32.18 24.84 11.32
CA GLY A 423 -33.33 25.49 10.67
C GLY A 423 -34.61 25.56 11.51
N THR A 424 -34.56 25.23 12.80
CA THR A 424 -35.67 25.39 13.77
C THR A 424 -35.16 25.99 15.09
N ASP A 425 -36.04 26.10 16.10
CA ASP A 425 -35.66 26.50 17.46
C ASP A 425 -34.51 25.60 17.98
N PRO A 426 -33.40 26.16 18.50
CA PRO A 426 -32.24 25.38 18.90
C PRO A 426 -32.53 24.28 19.93
N VAL A 427 -33.46 24.52 20.87
CA VAL A 427 -33.80 23.56 21.92
C VAL A 427 -34.60 22.40 21.34
N GLU A 428 -35.61 22.71 20.51
CA GLU A 428 -36.41 21.70 19.83
C GLU A 428 -35.57 20.91 18.81
N GLY A 429 -34.72 21.60 18.05
CA GLY A 429 -33.83 21.02 17.05
C GLY A 429 -32.81 20.07 17.65
N ALA A 430 -32.20 20.43 18.78
CA ALA A 430 -31.28 19.55 19.52
C ALA A 430 -31.99 18.30 20.06
N ALA A 431 -33.18 18.45 20.66
CA ALA A 431 -33.96 17.33 21.19
C ALA A 431 -34.38 16.34 20.09
N LEU A 432 -34.80 16.87 18.94
CA LEU A 432 -35.14 16.05 17.77
C LEU A 432 -33.92 15.32 17.21
N ALA A 433 -32.78 16.02 17.08
CA ALA A 433 -31.54 15.45 16.60
C ALA A 433 -31.05 14.29 17.50
N ILE A 434 -31.08 14.45 18.82
CA ILE A 434 -30.76 13.39 19.78
C ILE A 434 -31.70 12.20 19.58
N SER A 435 -33.01 12.44 19.50
CA SER A 435 -34.02 11.38 19.31
C SER A 435 -33.80 10.58 18.02
N VAL A 436 -33.43 11.25 16.92
CA VAL A 436 -33.09 10.61 15.64
C VAL A 436 -31.82 9.76 15.78
N LEU A 437 -30.77 10.29 16.38
CA LEU A 437 -29.50 9.57 16.59
C LEU A 437 -29.71 8.33 17.48
N GLU A 438 -30.50 8.44 18.54
CA GLU A 438 -30.84 7.32 19.42
C GLU A 438 -31.62 6.24 18.69
N ASN A 439 -32.59 6.62 17.85
CA ASN A 439 -33.37 5.66 17.07
C ASN A 439 -32.49 4.88 16.08
N LEU A 440 -31.65 5.59 15.33
CA LEU A 440 -30.71 4.98 14.38
C LEU A 440 -29.67 4.10 15.10
N ARG A 441 -29.15 4.55 16.24
CA ARG A 441 -28.21 3.76 17.05
C ARG A 441 -28.89 2.51 17.61
N GLY A 442 -30.14 2.62 18.06
CA GLY A 442 -30.94 1.49 18.56
C GLY A 442 -31.16 0.41 17.50
N ARG A 443 -31.11 0.76 16.21
CA ARG A 443 -31.15 -0.18 15.08
C ARG A 443 -29.80 -0.79 14.71
N GLY A 444 -28.71 -0.33 15.33
CA GLY A 444 -27.35 -0.81 15.08
C GLY A 444 -26.64 -0.16 13.89
N CYS A 445 -27.17 0.94 13.33
CA CYS A 445 -26.57 1.64 12.21
C CYS A 445 -25.15 2.18 12.55
N ARG A 446 -24.34 2.42 11.52
CA ARG A 446 -23.13 3.23 11.64
C ARG A 446 -23.46 4.66 11.26
N ILE A 447 -23.19 5.60 12.15
CA ILE A 447 -23.69 6.97 12.01
C ILE A 447 -22.52 7.94 12.11
N ALA A 448 -22.43 8.87 11.16
CA ALA A 448 -21.61 10.07 11.29
C ALA A 448 -22.50 11.29 11.10
N ALA A 449 -22.63 12.10 12.14
CA ALA A 449 -23.49 13.28 12.11
C ALA A 449 -22.67 14.53 12.42
N SER A 450 -22.92 15.64 11.72
CA SER A 450 -22.36 16.94 12.05
C SER A 450 -23.39 17.80 12.79
N THR A 451 -22.93 18.63 13.73
CA THR A 451 -23.82 19.51 14.49
C THR A 451 -23.12 20.78 14.98
N HIS A 452 -23.96 21.77 15.29
CA HIS A 452 -23.58 23.03 15.93
C HIS A 452 -24.13 23.17 17.35
N TYR A 453 -25.03 22.27 17.76
CA TYR A 453 -25.70 22.36 19.05
C TYR A 453 -24.81 21.86 20.18
N ALA A 454 -24.74 22.62 21.27
CA ALA A 454 -23.94 22.28 22.43
C ALA A 454 -24.49 21.04 23.15
N GLU A 455 -25.80 20.87 23.11
CA GLU A 455 -26.54 19.74 23.65
C GLU A 455 -26.09 18.41 23.04
N LEU A 456 -25.77 18.39 21.74
CA LEU A 456 -25.25 17.19 21.09
C LEU A 456 -23.80 16.90 21.46
N LYS A 457 -23.01 17.93 21.84
CA LYS A 457 -21.67 17.73 22.41
C LYS A 457 -21.76 17.01 23.76
N ILE A 458 -22.72 17.40 24.61
CA ILE A 458 -22.97 16.77 25.91
C ILE A 458 -23.43 15.33 25.72
N TYR A 459 -24.41 15.11 24.82
CA TYR A 459 -24.88 13.78 24.47
C TYR A 459 -23.73 12.85 24.04
N ALA A 460 -22.78 13.34 23.24
CA ALA A 460 -21.62 12.56 22.81
C ALA A 460 -20.63 12.23 23.93
N LEU A 461 -20.60 13.00 25.03
CA LEU A 461 -19.76 12.74 26.20
C LEU A 461 -20.41 11.79 27.20
N GLU A 462 -21.72 11.90 27.39
CA GLU A 462 -22.47 11.14 28.40
C GLU A 462 -22.90 9.75 27.91
N THR A 463 -23.00 9.56 26.59
CA THR A 463 -23.63 8.37 26.04
C THR A 463 -22.64 7.34 25.52
N GLU A 464 -22.77 6.10 26.02
CA GLU A 464 -21.93 4.99 25.58
C GLU A 464 -22.06 4.73 24.07
N LYS A 465 -20.94 4.41 23.40
CA LYS A 465 -20.83 4.15 21.95
C LYS A 465 -21.12 5.37 21.05
N VAL A 466 -21.19 6.56 21.62
CA VAL A 466 -21.18 7.83 20.89
C VAL A 466 -19.85 8.50 21.17
N GLU A 467 -19.19 9.00 20.13
CA GLU A 467 -17.91 9.69 20.26
C GLU A 467 -17.99 11.06 19.57
N ASN A 468 -17.40 12.06 20.19
CA ASN A 468 -17.29 13.38 19.59
C ASN A 468 -16.05 13.45 18.70
N ALA A 469 -16.07 14.24 17.64
CA ALA A 469 -14.86 14.62 16.93
C ALA A 469 -14.89 16.10 16.55
N CYS A 470 -13.79 16.80 16.76
CA CYS A 470 -13.67 18.21 16.40
C CYS A 470 -12.81 18.37 15.14
N CYS A 471 -13.24 19.22 14.22
CA CYS A 471 -12.36 19.77 13.19
C CYS A 471 -11.55 20.94 13.76
N GLU A 472 -10.23 20.81 13.83
CA GLU A 472 -9.34 21.87 14.31
C GLU A 472 -9.34 23.07 13.34
N PHE A 473 -9.29 24.28 13.91
CA PHE A 473 -9.33 25.55 13.19
C PHE A 473 -8.24 26.49 13.69
N ASP A 474 -7.41 26.99 12.78
CA ASP A 474 -6.35 27.92 13.15
C ASP A 474 -6.90 29.35 13.22
N VAL A 475 -7.10 29.83 14.45
CA VAL A 475 -7.53 31.19 14.75
C VAL A 475 -6.48 32.23 14.29
N ALA A 476 -5.21 31.84 14.18
CA ALA A 476 -4.10 32.70 13.75
C ALA A 476 -4.08 32.95 12.24
N THR A 477 -4.67 32.07 11.41
CA THR A 477 -4.70 32.22 9.95
C THR A 477 -6.12 32.30 9.37
N LEU A 478 -7.16 32.02 10.19
CA LEU A 478 -8.55 31.81 9.79
C LEU A 478 -8.73 30.66 8.79
N GLN A 479 -7.74 29.78 8.68
CA GLN A 479 -7.80 28.63 7.79
C GLN A 479 -8.20 27.36 8.57
N PRO A 480 -9.07 26.51 8.00
CA PRO A 480 -9.25 25.17 8.54
C PRO A 480 -7.93 24.41 8.50
N THR A 481 -7.54 23.80 9.62
CA THR A 481 -6.41 22.86 9.61
C THR A 481 -6.86 21.50 9.10
N TYR A 482 -8.17 21.30 8.88
CA TYR A 482 -8.80 20.07 8.38
C TYR A 482 -8.40 18.82 9.17
N ARG A 483 -7.89 18.97 10.40
CA ARG A 483 -7.51 17.85 11.26
C ARG A 483 -8.72 17.48 12.11
N LEU A 484 -9.18 16.23 11.97
CA LEU A 484 -10.22 15.68 12.84
C LEU A 484 -9.58 15.10 14.09
N LEU A 485 -10.06 15.53 15.25
CA LEU A 485 -9.64 15.06 16.56
C LEU A 485 -10.79 14.30 17.20
N VAL A 486 -10.73 12.97 17.11
CA VAL A 486 -11.73 12.07 17.72
C VAL A 486 -11.55 12.06 19.25
N GLY A 487 -12.65 12.08 19.98
CA GLY A 487 -12.73 12.12 21.44
C GLY A 487 -12.69 13.50 22.08
N VAL A 488 -12.71 14.58 21.29
CA VAL A 488 -12.61 15.95 21.83
C VAL A 488 -13.74 16.85 21.33
N PRO A 489 -14.52 17.47 22.23
CA PRO A 489 -15.48 18.51 21.85
C PRO A 489 -14.76 19.78 21.40
N GLY A 490 -15.17 20.33 20.25
CA GLY A 490 -14.58 21.54 19.69
C GLY A 490 -15.02 22.84 20.37
N ARG A 491 -14.09 23.80 20.45
CA ARG A 491 -14.34 25.17 20.94
C ARG A 491 -15.21 25.99 19.97
N SER A 492 -16.13 26.78 20.52
CA SER A 492 -16.98 27.69 19.75
C SER A 492 -16.22 29.00 19.43
N ASN A 493 -15.42 29.03 18.36
CA ASN A 493 -14.52 30.15 18.01
C ASN A 493 -15.19 31.39 17.39
N ALA A 494 -16.51 31.53 17.47
CA ALA A 494 -17.26 32.59 16.77
C ALA A 494 -16.79 34.01 17.14
N PHE A 495 -16.51 34.29 18.40
CA PHE A 495 -16.05 35.61 18.84
C PHE A 495 -14.62 35.94 18.39
N ALA A 496 -13.72 34.94 18.42
CA ALA A 496 -12.34 35.12 17.97
C ALA A 496 -12.28 35.38 16.46
N ILE A 497 -13.12 34.69 15.69
CA ILE A 497 -13.29 34.93 14.25
C ILE A 497 -13.86 36.33 14.01
N SER A 498 -14.95 36.70 14.68
CA SER A 498 -15.59 38.02 14.53
C SER A 498 -14.66 39.19 14.88
N SER A 499 -13.88 39.08 15.97
CA SER A 499 -12.86 40.08 16.34
C SER A 499 -11.86 40.29 15.21
N ARG A 500 -11.36 39.18 14.65
CA ARG A 500 -10.37 39.21 13.58
C ARG A 500 -10.89 39.69 12.24
N LEU A 501 -12.18 39.47 11.98
CA LEU A 501 -12.88 40.05 10.83
C LEU A 501 -13.18 41.56 11.00
N GLY A 502 -12.80 42.15 12.14
CA GLY A 502 -12.87 43.59 12.38
C GLY A 502 -14.09 44.05 13.18
N LEU A 503 -14.80 43.14 13.85
CA LEU A 503 -15.90 43.51 14.76
C LEU A 503 -15.33 44.17 16.03
N ASP A 504 -15.87 45.33 16.41
CA ASP A 504 -15.43 46.09 17.58
C ASP A 504 -15.46 45.22 18.87
N GLU A 505 -14.37 45.25 19.63
CA GLU A 505 -14.24 44.49 20.88
C GLU A 505 -15.36 44.82 21.87
N LYS A 506 -15.87 46.05 21.88
CA LYS A 506 -17.00 46.44 22.75
C LYS A 506 -18.27 45.65 22.44
N ILE A 507 -18.52 45.34 21.16
CA ILE A 507 -19.68 44.55 20.72
C ILE A 507 -19.48 43.09 21.13
N ILE A 508 -18.26 42.58 20.99
CA ILE A 508 -17.91 41.20 21.36
C ILE A 508 -18.04 40.99 22.87
N ASP A 509 -17.55 41.92 23.67
CA ASP A 509 -17.62 41.84 25.13
C ASP A 509 -19.05 41.97 25.64
N HIS A 510 -19.86 42.83 25.01
CA HIS A 510 -21.29 42.88 25.27
C HIS A 510 -21.97 41.56 24.89
N ALA A 511 -21.67 40.96 23.73
CA ALA A 511 -22.22 39.68 23.31
C ALA A 511 -21.82 38.52 24.25
N LYS A 512 -20.57 38.48 24.73
CA LYS A 512 -20.12 37.52 25.76
C LYS A 512 -20.89 37.66 27.08
N SER A 513 -21.36 38.86 27.41
CA SER A 513 -22.16 39.11 28.62
C SER A 513 -23.61 38.61 28.52
N LEU A 514 -24.12 38.41 27.30
CA LEU A 514 -25.49 37.95 27.03
C LEU A 514 -25.63 36.42 27.03
N ILE A 515 -24.53 35.67 27.00
CA ILE A 515 -24.55 34.20 27.02
C ILE A 515 -24.92 33.73 28.44
N ALA A 516 -25.88 32.81 28.54
CA ALA A 516 -26.34 32.23 29.80
C ALA A 516 -25.19 31.64 30.62
N THR A 517 -25.26 31.84 31.94
CA THR A 517 -24.19 31.47 32.89
C THR A 517 -23.82 29.98 32.85
N ASP A 518 -24.77 29.10 32.55
CA ASP A 518 -24.54 27.64 32.51
C ASP A 518 -23.82 27.22 31.22
N SER A 519 -24.16 27.79 30.07
CA SER A 519 -23.43 27.58 28.80
C SER A 519 -21.98 28.07 28.90
N LYS A 520 -21.75 29.17 29.63
CA LYS A 520 -20.41 29.73 29.85
C LYS A 520 -19.52 28.80 30.69
N ARG A 521 -20.06 28.21 31.77
CA ARG A 521 -19.31 27.26 32.61
C ARG A 521 -18.91 25.99 31.87
N PHE A 522 -19.77 25.51 30.96
CA PHE A 522 -19.45 24.34 30.15
C PHE A 522 -18.32 24.63 29.15
N GLU A 523 -18.41 25.74 28.42
CA GLU A 523 -17.32 26.17 27.50
C GLU A 523 -16.00 26.39 28.27
N ASP A 524 -16.02 26.96 29.48
CA ASP A 524 -14.82 27.11 30.32
C ASP A 524 -14.18 25.74 30.71
N VAL A 525 -14.99 24.69 30.85
CA VAL A 525 -14.49 23.33 31.13
C VAL A 525 -13.89 22.71 29.88
N ILE A 526 -14.52 22.89 28.71
CA ILE A 526 -13.96 22.45 27.43
C ILE A 526 -12.62 23.13 27.17
N ASP A 527 -12.52 24.44 27.40
CA ASP A 527 -11.30 25.23 27.22
C ASP A 527 -10.13 24.67 28.05
N LYS A 528 -10.36 24.41 29.34
CA LYS A 528 -9.32 23.83 30.22
C LYS A 528 -8.90 22.43 29.81
N LEU A 529 -9.84 21.62 29.33
CA LEU A 529 -9.58 20.26 28.90
C LEU A 529 -8.75 20.25 27.62
N GLU A 530 -9.01 21.19 26.71
CA GLU A 530 -8.24 21.39 25.49
C GLU A 530 -6.82 21.93 25.78
N GLU A 531 -6.67 22.93 26.66
CA GLU A 531 -5.36 23.43 27.10
C GLU A 531 -4.49 22.32 27.72
N SER A 532 -5.07 21.53 28.64
CA SER A 532 -4.39 20.40 29.28
C SER A 532 -3.94 19.36 28.23
N ARG A 533 -4.82 19.05 27.26
CA ARG A 533 -4.51 18.10 26.20
C ARG A 533 -3.43 18.59 25.25
N GLN A 534 -3.48 19.86 24.82
CA GLN A 534 -2.43 20.44 23.98
C GLN A 534 -1.08 20.38 24.66
N GLY A 535 -1.03 20.63 25.98
CA GLY A 535 0.17 20.42 26.79
C GLY A 535 0.69 18.98 26.74
N LEU A 536 -0.20 17.99 26.92
CA LEU A 536 0.14 16.57 26.85
C LEU A 536 0.63 16.13 25.46
N GLU A 537 0.04 16.67 24.38
CA GLU A 537 0.42 16.31 23.01
C GLU A 537 1.79 16.89 22.62
N GLN A 538 2.09 18.11 23.07
CA GLN A 538 3.43 18.69 22.95
C GLN A 538 4.46 17.88 23.74
N GLU A 539 4.13 17.43 24.95
CA GLU A 539 5.02 16.59 25.74
C GLU A 539 5.27 15.22 25.07
N LYS A 540 4.22 14.60 24.50
CA LYS A 540 4.32 13.33 23.78
C LYS A 540 5.17 13.43 22.51
N THR A 541 5.01 14.51 21.74
CA THR A 541 5.83 14.74 20.54
C THR A 541 7.29 14.98 20.90
N ALA A 542 7.57 15.79 21.93
CA ALA A 542 8.92 16.00 22.45
C ALA A 542 9.57 14.69 22.95
N LEU A 543 8.81 13.82 23.62
CA LEU A 543 9.28 12.50 24.04
C LEU A 543 9.59 11.57 22.84
N SER A 544 8.75 11.59 21.79
CA SER A 544 8.97 10.81 20.57
C SER A 544 10.25 11.22 19.85
N GLU A 545 10.51 12.53 19.73
CA GLU A 545 11.74 13.06 19.14
C GLU A 545 12.98 12.65 19.93
N LYS A 546 12.95 12.80 21.27
CA LYS A 546 14.03 12.34 22.15
C LYS A 546 14.28 10.84 22.02
N ASN A 547 13.23 10.02 21.93
CA ASN A 547 13.37 8.58 21.73
C ASN A 547 14.05 8.24 20.39
N ARG A 548 13.72 8.98 19.32
CA ARG A 548 14.38 8.82 18.02
C ARG A 548 15.87 9.17 18.10
N GLU A 549 16.22 10.26 18.80
CA GLU A 549 17.62 10.64 19.04
C GLU A 549 18.37 9.57 19.84
N ILE A 550 17.77 9.05 20.91
CA ILE A 550 18.35 7.96 21.71
C ILE A 550 18.64 6.74 20.84
N GLU A 551 17.74 6.37 19.92
CA GLU A 551 17.94 5.20 19.05
C GLU A 551 19.06 5.44 18.02
N GLN A 552 19.15 6.65 17.46
CA GLN A 552 20.28 7.04 16.60
C GLN A 552 21.61 6.96 17.33
N TYR A 553 21.69 7.50 18.56
CA TYR A 553 22.91 7.41 19.37
C TYR A 553 23.27 5.97 19.72
N LYS A 554 22.30 5.09 19.99
CA LYS A 554 22.57 3.66 20.21
C LYS A 554 23.19 3.00 18.98
N GLU A 555 22.68 3.27 17.78
CA GLU A 555 23.26 2.74 16.55
C GLU A 555 24.68 3.26 16.31
N GLU A 556 24.94 4.54 16.55
CA GLU A 556 26.27 5.14 16.45
C GLU A 556 27.24 4.51 17.45
N ILE A 557 26.86 4.39 18.72
CA ILE A 557 27.67 3.74 19.76
C ILE A 557 27.97 2.29 19.38
N LYS A 558 27.00 1.57 18.80
CA LYS A 558 27.19 0.18 18.33
C LYS A 558 28.22 0.11 17.20
N LYS A 559 28.15 1.01 16.22
CA LYS A 559 29.13 1.10 15.12
C LYS A 559 30.52 1.43 15.66
N LEU A 560 30.63 2.38 16.59
CA LEU A 560 31.88 2.82 17.20
C LEU A 560 32.52 1.72 18.06
N LYS A 561 31.70 0.97 18.81
CA LYS A 561 32.16 -0.18 19.60
C LYS A 561 32.71 -1.29 18.70
N ASN A 562 32.03 -1.56 17.58
CA ASN A 562 32.49 -2.57 16.63
C ASN A 562 33.82 -2.16 15.98
N SER A 563 33.96 -0.90 15.53
CA SER A 563 35.23 -0.43 14.93
C SER A 563 36.38 -0.40 15.94
N LEU A 564 36.11 -0.06 17.20
CA LEU A 564 37.11 -0.07 18.28
C LEU A 564 37.56 -1.51 18.60
N ASN A 565 36.64 -2.47 18.66
CA ASN A 565 36.97 -3.88 18.84
C ASN A 565 37.84 -4.40 17.68
N SER A 566 37.47 -4.12 16.43
CA SER A 566 38.27 -4.52 15.26
C SER A 566 39.67 -3.89 15.26
N SER A 567 39.80 -2.64 15.73
CA SER A 567 41.10 -1.97 15.83
C SER A 567 41.97 -2.57 16.92
N LYS A 568 41.37 -2.87 18.09
CA LYS A 568 42.04 -3.56 19.19
C LYS A 568 42.52 -4.96 18.77
N GLU A 569 41.71 -5.72 18.06
CA GLU A 569 42.10 -7.03 17.53
C GLU A 569 43.31 -6.91 16.60
N ARG A 570 43.27 -6.01 15.62
CA ARG A 570 44.41 -5.76 14.71
C ARG A 570 45.68 -5.36 15.44
N GLU A 571 45.58 -4.47 16.43
CA GLU A 571 46.74 -4.01 17.19
C GLU A 571 47.35 -5.14 18.03
N THR A 572 46.52 -5.95 18.67
CA THR A 572 46.99 -7.14 19.41
C THR A 572 47.62 -8.19 18.49
N GLU A 573 47.09 -8.36 17.27
CA GLU A 573 47.64 -9.28 16.29
C GLU A 573 49.00 -8.80 15.75
N LEU A 574 49.13 -7.50 15.45
CA LEU A 574 50.39 -6.87 15.07
C LEU A 574 51.45 -6.99 16.18
N ALA A 575 51.08 -6.72 17.43
CA ALA A 575 51.96 -6.88 18.58
C ALA A 575 52.41 -8.35 18.74
N ARG A 576 51.51 -9.31 18.54
CA ARG A 576 51.83 -10.76 18.55
C ARG A 576 52.80 -11.14 17.44
N MET A 577 52.60 -10.64 16.23
CA MET A 577 53.51 -10.90 15.10
C MET A 577 54.91 -10.36 15.39
N GLN A 578 55.01 -9.13 15.92
CA GLN A 578 56.29 -8.54 16.28
C GLN A 578 57.00 -9.32 17.38
N ALA A 579 56.27 -9.73 18.42
CA ALA A 579 56.81 -10.56 19.50
C ALA A 579 57.32 -11.92 18.99
N ARG A 580 56.55 -12.60 18.14
CA ARG A 580 56.98 -13.87 17.50
C ARG A 580 58.22 -13.69 16.64
N LYS A 581 58.30 -12.61 15.86
CA LYS A 581 59.46 -12.31 15.02
C LYS A 581 60.72 -12.09 15.87
N MET A 582 60.63 -11.29 16.93
CA MET A 582 61.73 -11.08 17.87
C MET A 582 62.20 -12.38 18.52
N LEU A 583 61.29 -13.27 18.90
CA LEU A 583 61.65 -14.55 19.50
C LEU A 583 62.32 -15.50 18.51
N SER A 584 61.84 -15.55 17.26
CA SER A 584 62.50 -16.30 16.19
C SER A 584 63.92 -15.77 15.93
N ASP A 585 64.12 -14.45 15.95
CA ASP A 585 65.43 -13.83 15.84
C ASP A 585 66.33 -14.17 17.05
N ILE A 586 65.79 -14.20 18.27
CA ILE A 586 66.52 -14.62 19.47
C ILE A 586 66.89 -16.12 19.39
N GLN A 587 65.97 -16.97 18.92
CA GLN A 587 66.21 -18.40 18.75
C GLN A 587 67.31 -18.70 17.73
N SER A 588 67.25 -18.07 16.55
CA SER A 588 68.25 -18.27 15.50
C SER A 588 69.64 -17.84 15.98
N ARG A 589 69.75 -16.70 16.68
CA ARG A 589 71.01 -16.26 17.29
C ARG A 589 71.51 -17.25 18.34
N ALA A 590 70.63 -17.71 19.23
CA ALA A 590 71.00 -18.68 20.26
C ALA A 590 71.45 -20.03 19.67
N LEU A 591 70.81 -20.49 18.59
CA LEU A 591 71.21 -21.71 17.88
C LEU A 591 72.57 -21.54 17.18
N SER A 592 72.84 -20.40 16.53
CA SER A 592 74.15 -20.15 15.92
C SER A 592 75.29 -20.14 16.95
N LEU A 593 75.06 -19.53 18.12
CA LEU A 593 76.01 -19.56 19.24
C LEU A 593 76.22 -20.99 19.77
N MET A 594 75.19 -21.84 19.73
CA MET A 594 75.34 -23.25 20.08
C MET A 594 76.16 -24.03 19.07
N GLU A 595 76.01 -23.77 17.77
CA GLU A 595 76.83 -24.38 16.72
C GLU A 595 78.30 -23.95 16.83
N GLU A 596 78.57 -22.66 17.05
CA GLU A 596 79.94 -22.16 17.32
C GLU A 596 80.58 -22.86 18.53
N LEU A 597 79.82 -23.06 19.61
CA LEU A 597 80.30 -23.81 20.78
C LEU A 597 80.56 -25.31 20.46
N GLU A 598 79.81 -25.92 19.54
CA GLU A 598 80.06 -27.29 19.09
C GLU A 598 81.29 -27.42 18.18
N GLU A 599 81.57 -26.42 17.34
CA GLU A 599 82.83 -26.36 16.60
C GLU A 599 84.03 -26.22 17.54
N ILE A 600 83.91 -25.35 18.56
CA ILE A 600 84.93 -25.22 19.61
C ILE A 600 85.10 -26.56 20.35
N LYS A 601 84.01 -27.28 20.64
CA LYS A 601 84.02 -28.63 21.25
C LYS A 601 84.79 -29.65 20.40
N LYS A 602 84.65 -29.63 19.07
CA LYS A 602 85.39 -30.54 18.18
C LYS A 602 86.88 -30.25 18.13
N SER A 603 87.32 -29.03 18.47
CA SER A 603 88.72 -28.61 18.39
C SER A 603 89.57 -28.91 19.63
N LYS A 604 88.98 -29.32 20.77
CA LYS A 604 89.73 -29.56 22.02
C LYS A 604 89.21 -30.79 22.81
N ASP A 605 89.98 -31.87 22.80
CA ASP A 605 89.74 -33.12 23.54
C ASP A 605 89.95 -32.98 25.06
N LYS A 606 88.95 -32.47 25.78
CA LYS A 606 88.83 -32.61 27.23
C LYS A 606 87.43 -33.07 27.64
N GLU A 607 87.32 -34.28 28.18
CA GLU A 607 86.06 -34.89 28.61
C GLU A 607 85.27 -34.06 29.63
N GLU A 608 85.94 -33.25 30.46
CA GLU A 608 85.27 -32.34 31.41
C GLU A 608 84.56 -31.17 30.73
N PHE A 609 85.10 -30.65 29.63
CA PHE A 609 84.50 -29.54 28.88
C PHE A 609 83.23 -29.99 28.13
N SER A 610 83.19 -31.25 27.68
CA SER A 610 82.02 -31.86 27.05
C SER A 610 80.80 -31.91 27.99
N LYS A 611 81.00 -32.23 29.27
CA LYS A 611 79.92 -32.26 30.28
C LYS A 611 79.39 -30.86 30.58
N LEU A 612 80.27 -29.85 30.67
CA LEU A 612 79.92 -28.47 30.95
C LEU A 612 79.14 -27.81 29.80
N VAL A 613 79.58 -28.00 28.56
CA VAL A 613 78.88 -27.52 27.36
C VAL A 613 77.54 -28.24 27.16
N GLY A 614 77.49 -29.56 27.41
CA GLY A 614 76.24 -30.32 27.38
C GLY A 614 75.21 -29.83 28.42
N ALA A 615 75.66 -29.52 29.65
CA ALA A 615 74.81 -28.96 30.70
C ALA A 615 74.33 -27.54 30.35
N ALA A 616 75.21 -26.68 29.82
CA ALA A 616 74.86 -25.34 29.38
C ALA A 616 73.84 -25.36 28.23
N LYS A 617 73.99 -26.28 27.27
CA LYS A 617 73.05 -26.49 26.15
C LYS A 617 71.66 -26.89 26.64
N SER A 618 71.59 -27.82 27.59
CA SER A 618 70.32 -28.26 28.19
C SER A 618 69.63 -27.12 28.96
N GLN A 619 70.38 -26.32 29.73
CA GLN A 619 69.83 -25.18 30.46
C GLN A 619 69.35 -24.05 29.53
N LEU A 620 70.09 -23.72 28.47
CA LEU A 620 69.70 -22.72 27.48
C LEU A 620 68.48 -23.17 26.68
N LYS A 621 68.45 -24.42 26.20
CA LYS A 621 67.29 -24.98 25.49
C LYS A 621 66.04 -24.98 26.38
N GLY A 622 66.19 -25.32 27.67
CA GLY A 622 65.11 -25.23 28.65
C GLY A 622 64.64 -23.80 28.93
N LYS A 623 65.54 -22.79 28.89
CA LYS A 623 65.15 -21.37 29.01
C LYS A 623 64.46 -20.83 27.75
N LEU A 624 64.91 -21.24 26.56
CA LEU A 624 64.30 -20.88 25.28
C LEU A 624 62.90 -21.46 25.14
N GLN A 625 62.70 -22.73 25.54
CA GLN A 625 61.37 -23.36 25.52
C GLN A 625 60.38 -22.65 26.47
N LYS A 626 60.85 -22.23 27.66
CA LYS A 626 60.04 -21.42 28.59
C LYS A 626 59.70 -20.03 28.06
N LEU A 627 60.58 -19.41 27.24
CA LEU A 627 60.31 -18.13 26.59
C LEU A 627 59.34 -18.29 25.41
N GLU A 628 59.39 -19.42 24.71
CA GLU A 628 58.45 -19.79 23.66
C GLU A 628 57.04 -20.03 24.22
N ASP A 629 56.95 -20.73 25.35
CA ASP A 629 55.71 -20.92 26.09
C ASP A 629 55.16 -19.61 26.67
N ALA A 630 56.04 -18.67 27.08
CA ALA A 630 55.62 -17.34 27.55
C ALA A 630 55.11 -16.43 26.43
N ALA A 631 55.49 -16.68 25.18
CA ALA A 631 55.10 -15.90 24.02
C ALA A 631 53.88 -16.44 23.26
N ASN A 632 53.52 -17.68 23.54
CA ASN A 632 52.31 -18.28 23.08
C ASN A 632 51.36 -18.39 24.29
N PRO A 633 50.57 -17.35 24.59
CA PRO A 633 49.56 -17.50 25.61
C PRO A 633 48.57 -18.54 25.09
N VAL A 634 48.57 -19.72 25.70
CA VAL A 634 47.35 -20.51 25.88
C VAL A 634 46.29 -19.50 26.28
N GLN A 635 45.14 -19.52 25.59
CA GLN A 635 44.00 -18.70 25.97
C GLN A 635 43.78 -18.87 27.47
N ASP A 636 44.20 -17.88 28.26
CA ASP A 636 43.59 -17.61 29.56
C ASP A 636 42.17 -17.17 29.23
N GLN A 637 41.31 -18.15 28.92
CA GLN A 637 39.91 -18.03 29.28
C GLN A 637 39.94 -17.80 30.78
N GLU A 638 39.43 -16.64 31.20
CA GLU A 638 39.24 -16.27 32.58
C GLU A 638 38.81 -17.53 33.35
N ARG A 639 39.66 -17.98 34.28
CA ARG A 639 39.32 -19.05 35.21
C ARG A 639 38.18 -18.52 36.07
N GLU A 640 36.96 -18.61 35.57
CA GLU A 640 35.79 -18.57 36.43
C GLU A 640 36.01 -19.70 37.44
N THR A 641 36.19 -19.32 38.72
CA THR A 641 36.29 -20.25 39.83
C THR A 641 34.97 -21.00 39.94
N TYR A 642 34.81 -22.05 39.15
CA TYR A 642 33.68 -22.94 39.21
C TYR A 642 33.85 -23.82 40.44
N VAL A 643 33.07 -23.53 41.49
CA VAL A 643 32.96 -24.40 42.66
C VAL A 643 31.89 -25.44 42.36
N LEU A 644 32.24 -26.72 42.54
CA LEU A 644 31.30 -27.81 42.37
C LEU A 644 30.09 -27.61 43.30
N PRO A 645 28.86 -27.62 42.78
CA PRO A 645 27.65 -27.39 43.58
C PRO A 645 27.40 -28.49 44.62
N ARG A 646 28.01 -29.67 44.44
CA ARG A 646 28.04 -30.78 45.39
C ARG A 646 29.26 -31.66 45.11
N LYS A 647 29.67 -32.47 46.09
CA LYS A 647 30.71 -33.51 45.89
C LYS A 647 30.31 -34.48 44.77
N LEU A 648 31.25 -34.77 43.88
CA LEU A 648 31.07 -35.70 42.76
C LEU A 648 30.80 -37.12 43.27
N LYS A 649 29.83 -37.80 42.67
CA LYS A 649 29.51 -39.21 42.96
C LYS A 649 29.94 -40.11 41.81
N ILE A 650 30.21 -41.37 42.11
CA ILE A 650 30.46 -42.42 41.11
C ILE A 650 29.29 -42.45 40.11
N GLY A 651 29.59 -42.30 38.81
CA GLY A 651 28.62 -42.26 37.71
C GLY A 651 28.30 -40.86 37.16
N ASP A 652 28.66 -39.78 37.87
CA ASP A 652 28.45 -38.41 37.40
C ASP A 652 29.25 -38.14 36.11
N SER A 653 28.63 -37.43 35.16
CA SER A 653 29.31 -37.00 33.93
C SER A 653 29.99 -35.67 34.18
N VAL A 654 31.28 -35.62 33.90
CA VAL A 654 32.13 -34.46 34.18
C VAL A 654 32.91 -34.07 32.93
N GLN A 655 33.20 -32.79 32.79
CA GLN A 655 34.10 -32.26 31.77
C GLN A 655 35.43 -31.90 32.42
N LEU A 656 36.53 -32.35 31.83
CA LEU A 656 37.87 -31.93 32.24
C LEU A 656 38.14 -30.55 31.65
N ILE A 657 38.45 -29.57 32.50
CA ILE A 657 38.60 -28.16 32.08
C ILE A 657 39.82 -28.00 31.15
N ASP A 658 40.96 -28.58 31.50
CA ASP A 658 42.22 -28.40 30.76
C ASP A 658 42.20 -28.96 29.34
N VAL A 659 41.39 -30.01 29.10
CA VAL A 659 41.37 -30.76 27.83
C VAL A 659 40.04 -30.60 27.09
N GLY A 660 38.99 -30.11 27.76
CA GLY A 660 37.64 -29.97 27.22
C GLY A 660 36.88 -31.29 27.01
N SER A 661 37.50 -32.44 27.31
CA SER A 661 36.94 -33.77 27.08
C SER A 661 35.95 -34.20 28.17
N LYS A 662 34.92 -34.96 27.77
CA LYS A 662 33.88 -35.48 28.68
C LYS A 662 34.29 -36.85 29.24
N GLY A 663 33.93 -37.12 30.48
CA GLY A 663 34.18 -38.39 31.14
C GLY A 663 33.19 -38.69 32.25
N LYS A 664 33.27 -39.90 32.84
CA LYS A 664 32.44 -40.32 33.98
C LYS A 664 33.30 -40.63 35.20
N VAL A 665 32.85 -40.21 36.37
CA VAL A 665 33.51 -40.51 37.65
C VAL A 665 33.35 -42.01 37.96
N ILE A 666 34.46 -42.72 38.19
CA ILE A 666 34.47 -44.16 38.46
C ILE A 666 34.69 -44.47 39.95
N SER A 667 35.36 -43.57 40.68
CA SER A 667 35.66 -43.73 42.11
C SER A 667 35.46 -42.43 42.87
N ASP A 668 35.24 -42.54 44.18
CA ASP A 668 35.28 -41.40 45.09
C ASP A 668 36.70 -40.81 45.19
N ALA A 669 36.81 -39.62 45.79
CA ALA A 669 38.07 -38.91 45.95
C ALA A 669 39.07 -39.71 46.80
N ASP A 670 40.31 -39.82 46.30
CA ASP A 670 41.43 -40.39 47.07
C ASP A 670 41.85 -39.46 48.23
N LYS A 671 42.73 -39.91 49.15
CA LYS A 671 43.24 -39.15 50.31
C LYS A 671 43.87 -37.78 49.95
N LYS A 672 44.18 -37.55 48.67
CA LYS A 672 44.70 -36.29 48.12
C LYS A 672 43.65 -35.45 47.35
N GLY A 673 42.36 -35.79 47.40
CA GLY A 673 41.29 -35.03 46.75
C GLY A 673 41.19 -35.20 45.24
N ARG A 674 41.68 -36.32 44.68
CA ARG A 674 41.64 -36.61 43.24
C ARG A 674 40.59 -37.68 42.91
N TYR A 675 39.86 -37.49 41.83
CA TYR A 675 38.84 -38.40 41.32
C TYR A 675 39.35 -39.20 40.13
N GLN A 676 38.99 -40.48 40.01
CA GLN A 676 39.30 -41.28 38.82
C GLN A 676 38.19 -41.12 37.79
N ILE A 677 38.52 -40.56 36.63
CA ILE A 677 37.58 -40.29 35.53
C ILE A 677 37.85 -41.22 34.36
N GLN A 678 36.80 -41.84 33.82
CA GLN A 678 36.83 -42.54 32.55
C GLN A 678 36.51 -41.55 31.42
N SER A 679 37.48 -41.25 30.57
CA SER A 679 37.25 -40.52 29.33
C SER A 679 37.53 -41.47 28.16
N GLY A 680 36.48 -41.88 27.46
CA GLY A 680 36.56 -42.93 26.45
C GLY A 680 37.04 -44.28 27.02
N TYR A 681 38.13 -44.82 26.47
CA TYR A 681 38.72 -46.10 26.89
C TYR A 681 39.78 -45.97 27.99
N MET A 682 40.16 -44.74 28.37
CA MET A 682 41.23 -44.47 29.35
C MET A 682 40.67 -44.04 30.71
N LYS A 683 41.36 -44.45 31.78
CA LYS A 683 41.07 -44.04 33.16
C LYS A 683 42.19 -43.15 33.68
N ILE A 684 41.86 -41.93 34.12
CA ILE A 684 42.84 -40.90 34.52
C ILE A 684 42.45 -40.34 35.89
N TRP A 685 43.44 -40.02 36.73
CA TRP A 685 43.23 -39.33 38.00
C TRP A 685 43.29 -37.82 37.80
N VAL A 686 42.23 -37.11 38.21
CA VAL A 686 42.09 -35.66 38.00
C VAL A 686 41.75 -34.98 39.32
N GLU A 687 42.34 -33.81 39.56
CA GLU A 687 42.03 -32.98 40.72
C GLU A 687 40.63 -32.36 40.61
N GLU A 688 39.96 -32.20 41.76
CA GLU A 688 38.60 -31.68 41.84
C GLU A 688 38.44 -30.30 41.17
N SER A 689 39.48 -29.45 41.23
CA SER A 689 39.48 -28.11 40.62
C SER A 689 39.38 -28.12 39.10
N ASN A 690 39.77 -29.23 38.45
CA ASN A 690 39.81 -29.32 36.99
C ASN A 690 38.61 -30.10 36.44
N LEU A 691 37.58 -30.32 37.27
CA LEU A 691 36.38 -31.06 36.91
C LEU A 691 35.13 -30.17 37.02
N ARG A 692 34.35 -30.11 35.94
CA ARG A 692 33.04 -29.47 35.90
C ARG A 692 31.94 -30.51 35.78
N LEU A 693 30.94 -30.49 36.67
CA LEU A 693 29.79 -31.39 36.58
C LEU A 693 28.93 -30.99 35.36
N LEU A 694 28.64 -31.97 34.49
CA LEU A 694 27.71 -31.81 33.37
C LEU A 694 26.34 -32.36 33.80
N ASP A 695 25.33 -31.49 33.85
CA ASP A 695 23.95 -31.91 34.05
C ASP A 695 23.44 -32.66 32.81
N ASN A 696 23.45 -34.00 32.89
CA ASN A 696 22.86 -34.85 31.88
C ASN A 696 21.33 -34.92 32.07
N HIS A 697 20.59 -34.12 31.31
CA HIS A 697 19.20 -34.46 30.94
C HIS A 697 19.15 -34.84 29.46
N SER A 698 19.51 -36.08 29.16
CA SER A 698 19.13 -36.74 27.91
C SER A 698 18.90 -38.23 28.19
N GLY A 699 17.63 -38.64 28.15
CA GLY A 699 17.21 -40.03 28.39
C GLY A 699 15.70 -40.22 28.25
N THR A 700 15.26 -40.33 26.98
CA THR A 700 14.20 -41.22 26.48
C THR A 700 12.81 -41.30 27.16
N ASN A 701 11.82 -40.95 26.34
CA ASN A 701 10.38 -41.14 26.41
C ASN A 701 9.92 -42.54 26.92
N LYS A 702 8.98 -42.58 27.89
CA LYS A 702 7.84 -43.53 27.93
C LYS A 702 6.83 -43.23 29.05
N GLN A 703 5.57 -43.16 28.61
CA GLN A 703 4.31 -43.53 29.29
C GLN A 703 3.64 -42.58 30.30
N ARG A 704 2.47 -42.11 29.83
CA ARG A 704 1.22 -41.72 30.52
C ARG A 704 1.09 -42.15 31.99
N VAL A 705 0.61 -41.24 32.85
CA VAL A 705 -0.78 -41.17 33.37
C VAL A 705 -0.85 -40.06 34.44
N GLY A 706 -1.83 -39.15 34.34
CA GLY A 706 -2.52 -38.58 35.49
C GLY A 706 -2.02 -37.27 36.12
N LYS A 707 -2.94 -36.29 36.16
CA LYS A 707 -3.02 -35.08 36.99
C LYS A 707 -2.06 -33.91 36.66
N ALA A 708 -2.59 -32.99 35.87
CA ALA A 708 -2.06 -31.65 35.69
C ALA A 708 -2.18 -30.85 36.99
N THR A 709 -1.04 -30.65 37.67
CA THR A 709 -0.80 -29.48 38.52
C THR A 709 0.29 -28.67 37.83
N ARG A 710 -0.05 -27.43 37.51
CA ARG A 710 0.77 -26.47 36.78
C ARG A 710 1.77 -25.89 37.79
N THR A 711 2.98 -26.43 37.85
CA THR A 711 4.08 -25.81 38.62
C THR A 711 5.01 -25.09 37.66
N VAL A 712 4.97 -23.76 37.76
CA VAL A 712 5.69 -22.79 36.95
C VAL A 712 7.19 -22.91 37.22
N LYS A 713 7.99 -22.90 36.15
CA LYS A 713 9.45 -22.74 36.20
C LYS A 713 9.78 -21.32 36.61
N ASN A 714 10.29 -21.10 37.81
CA ASN A 714 10.94 -19.84 38.17
C ASN A 714 12.42 -19.88 37.76
N LYS A 715 12.69 -19.28 36.60
CA LYS A 715 14.00 -18.77 36.21
C LYS A 715 13.99 -17.30 36.63
N VAL A 716 14.56 -16.97 37.80
CA VAL A 716 14.60 -15.58 38.28
C VAL A 716 15.79 -14.88 37.63
N GLU A 717 15.48 -14.11 36.58
CA GLU A 717 16.24 -12.91 36.24
C GLU A 717 16.07 -11.92 37.40
N ARG A 718 17.18 -11.51 38.01
CA ARG A 718 17.20 -10.60 39.15
C ARG A 718 17.11 -9.15 38.66
N ASP A 719 15.90 -8.72 38.33
CA ASP A 719 15.54 -7.30 38.33
C ASP A 719 15.12 -6.90 39.75
N ALA A 720 15.70 -5.82 40.28
CA ALA A 720 15.36 -5.26 41.58
C ALA A 720 13.96 -4.61 41.53
N LYS A 721 12.91 -5.42 41.65
CA LYS A 721 11.53 -4.93 41.77
C LYS A 721 11.34 -4.27 43.13
N THR A 722 10.92 -3.00 43.13
CA THR A 722 10.62 -2.21 44.34
C THR A 722 9.14 -2.29 44.76
N GLU A 723 8.32 -3.04 44.01
CA GLU A 723 6.89 -3.21 44.29
C GLU A 723 6.44 -4.68 44.18
N ILE A 724 5.47 -5.05 45.01
CA ILE A 724 4.78 -6.35 44.99
C ILE A 724 3.26 -6.15 45.00
N ASP A 725 2.56 -6.89 44.13
CA ASP A 725 1.10 -6.92 44.06
C ASP A 725 0.53 -8.21 44.63
N LEU A 726 -0.23 -8.09 45.72
CA LEU A 726 -0.83 -9.18 46.49
C LEU A 726 -2.36 -9.24 46.29
N ARG A 727 -2.92 -8.50 45.32
CA ARG A 727 -4.36 -8.53 45.04
C ARG A 727 -4.78 -9.90 44.48
N GLY A 728 -5.84 -10.47 45.05
CA GLY A 728 -6.38 -11.77 44.64
C GLY A 728 -5.74 -12.98 45.33
N TYR A 729 -4.73 -12.77 46.17
CA TYR A 729 -4.11 -13.81 46.98
C TYR A 729 -4.93 -14.10 48.25
N THR A 730 -4.84 -15.35 48.74
CA THR A 730 -5.29 -15.65 50.11
C THR A 730 -4.29 -15.10 51.14
N VAL A 731 -4.69 -14.95 52.40
CA VAL A 731 -3.84 -14.35 53.44
C VAL A 731 -2.52 -15.12 53.60
N ASP A 732 -2.56 -16.45 53.62
CA ASP A 732 -1.37 -17.27 53.84
C ASP A 732 -0.39 -17.23 52.64
N GLU A 733 -0.92 -17.24 51.41
CA GLU A 733 -0.11 -17.12 50.19
C GLU A 733 0.53 -15.73 50.09
N ALA A 734 -0.23 -14.68 50.43
CA ALA A 734 0.26 -13.30 50.40
C ALA A 734 1.40 -13.05 51.39
N LEU A 735 1.39 -13.70 52.56
CA LEU A 735 2.47 -13.56 53.56
C LEU A 735 3.76 -14.29 53.14
N MET A 736 3.65 -15.47 52.53
CA MET A 736 4.83 -16.20 52.02
C MET A 736 5.55 -15.43 50.91
N ASP A 737 4.79 -14.89 49.95
CA ASP A 737 5.36 -14.11 48.85
C ASP A 737 5.93 -12.77 49.34
N LEU A 738 5.31 -12.17 50.35
CA LEU A 738 5.81 -10.95 50.99
C LEU A 738 7.15 -11.17 51.71
N ASP A 739 7.35 -12.29 52.42
CA ASP A 739 8.62 -12.61 53.07
C ASP A 739 9.75 -12.81 52.04
N MET A 740 9.48 -13.60 51.00
CA MET A 740 10.45 -13.82 49.93
C MET A 740 10.81 -12.52 49.21
N PHE A 741 9.86 -11.59 49.10
CA PHE A 741 10.09 -10.28 48.52
C PHE A 741 10.92 -9.36 49.42
N ILE A 742 10.64 -9.34 50.74
CA ILE A 742 11.45 -8.57 51.70
C ILE A 742 12.89 -9.10 51.73
N ASP A 743 13.10 -10.42 51.72
CA ASP A 743 14.43 -11.02 51.69
C ASP A 743 15.22 -10.62 50.44
N ASN A 744 14.56 -10.63 49.27
CA ASN A 744 15.17 -10.18 48.02
C ASN A 744 15.47 -8.67 48.03
N ALA A 745 14.61 -7.85 48.60
CA ALA A 745 14.81 -6.40 48.71
C ALA A 745 15.98 -6.06 49.65
N VAL A 746 16.13 -6.80 50.76
CA VAL A 746 17.29 -6.67 51.67
C VAL A 746 18.58 -7.11 50.96
N MET A 747 18.55 -8.23 50.20
CA MET A 747 19.74 -8.70 49.47
C MET A 747 20.16 -7.76 48.33
N THR A 748 19.23 -6.99 47.78
CA THR A 748 19.48 -6.03 46.68
C THR A 748 19.68 -4.59 47.16
N ASN A 749 19.71 -4.37 48.48
CA ASN A 749 19.93 -3.08 49.12
C ASN A 749 18.89 -2.01 48.74
N VAL A 750 17.63 -2.43 48.56
CA VAL A 750 16.48 -1.54 48.31
C VAL A 750 15.94 -1.05 49.65
N ASN A 751 15.93 0.26 49.86
CA ASN A 751 15.55 0.86 51.16
C ASN A 751 14.03 1.04 51.33
N VAL A 752 13.27 1.14 50.24
CA VAL A 752 11.83 1.40 50.26
C VAL A 752 11.11 0.46 49.32
N ILE A 753 10.06 -0.21 49.82
CA ILE A 753 9.24 -1.14 49.05
C ILE A 753 7.76 -0.77 49.12
N SER A 754 7.04 -0.99 48.01
CA SER A 754 5.60 -0.75 47.89
C SER A 754 4.83 -2.07 47.83
N ILE A 755 3.87 -2.26 48.74
CA ILE A 755 3.08 -3.49 48.88
C ILE A 755 1.61 -3.19 48.56
N ILE A 756 1.13 -3.67 47.42
CA ILE A 756 -0.22 -3.44 46.92
C ILE A 756 -1.11 -4.58 47.41
N HIS A 757 -2.04 -4.32 48.32
CA HIS A 757 -2.99 -5.31 48.84
C HIS A 757 -4.45 -5.02 48.44
N GLY A 758 -4.70 -3.88 47.81
CA GLY A 758 -6.03 -3.44 47.36
C GLY A 758 -6.90 -2.86 48.49
N LYS A 759 -7.99 -2.19 48.09
CA LYS A 759 -8.90 -1.45 49.00
C LYS A 759 -10.06 -2.27 49.59
N GLY A 760 -10.25 -3.54 49.18
CA GLY A 760 -11.46 -4.37 49.39
C GLY A 760 -11.97 -4.54 50.85
N THR A 761 -12.09 -5.77 51.36
CA THR A 761 -12.60 -6.02 52.73
C THR A 761 -11.60 -5.67 53.85
N GLY A 762 -10.40 -5.19 53.51
CA GLY A 762 -9.36 -4.80 54.48
C GLY A 762 -8.65 -5.96 55.19
N VAL A 763 -8.99 -7.21 54.88
CA VAL A 763 -8.41 -8.41 55.50
C VAL A 763 -6.92 -8.54 55.17
N LEU A 764 -6.56 -8.47 53.89
CA LEU A 764 -5.16 -8.52 53.44
C LEU A 764 -4.33 -7.34 53.99
N ARG A 765 -4.90 -6.13 54.02
CA ARG A 765 -4.25 -4.95 54.63
C ARG A 765 -3.85 -5.21 56.08
N THR A 766 -4.79 -5.73 56.86
CA THR A 766 -4.59 -5.96 58.30
C THR A 766 -3.56 -7.07 58.55
N ALA A 767 -3.60 -8.13 57.74
CA ALA A 767 -2.63 -9.22 57.80
C ALA A 767 -1.22 -8.77 57.42
N VAL A 768 -1.07 -8.04 56.31
CA VAL A 768 0.21 -7.49 55.85
C VAL A 768 0.79 -6.55 56.91
N GLN A 769 0.01 -5.59 57.43
CA GLN A 769 0.51 -4.67 58.46
C GLN A 769 0.90 -5.38 59.77
N ALA A 770 0.13 -6.40 60.19
CA ALA A 770 0.47 -7.21 61.36
C ALA A 770 1.77 -8.00 61.16
N HIS A 771 2.04 -8.43 59.92
CA HIS A 771 3.25 -9.14 59.54
C HIS A 771 4.48 -8.22 59.49
N LEU A 772 4.35 -7.08 58.80
CA LEU A 772 5.41 -6.07 58.70
C LEU A 772 5.85 -5.57 60.09
N LYS A 773 4.91 -5.45 61.04
CA LYS A 773 5.21 -5.05 62.42
C LYS A 773 6.08 -6.06 63.19
N LYS A 774 6.06 -7.34 62.80
CA LYS A 774 6.85 -8.42 63.44
C LYS A 774 8.17 -8.72 62.71
N HIS A 775 8.34 -8.25 61.48
CA HIS A 775 9.48 -8.59 60.65
C HIS A 775 10.74 -7.78 61.04
N LYS A 776 11.87 -8.45 61.24
CA LYS A 776 13.09 -7.83 61.82
C LYS A 776 13.76 -6.79 60.90
N SER A 777 13.61 -6.97 59.58
CA SER A 777 14.25 -6.18 58.53
C SER A 777 13.53 -4.86 58.22
N ILE A 778 12.38 -4.58 58.86
CA ILE A 778 11.60 -3.37 58.61
C ILE A 778 11.93 -2.31 59.66
N LYS A 779 12.13 -1.08 59.19
CA LYS A 779 12.41 0.11 60.00
C LYS A 779 11.12 0.88 60.31
N SER A 780 10.31 1.15 59.30
CA SER A 780 9.02 1.86 59.44
C SER A 780 8.05 1.44 58.33
N PHE A 781 6.74 1.63 58.51
CA PHE A 781 5.76 1.45 57.44
C PHE A 781 4.60 2.45 57.56
N ARG A 782 4.04 2.86 56.43
CA ARG A 782 2.89 3.78 56.33
C ARG A 782 1.97 3.38 55.18
N LEU A 783 0.73 3.89 55.19
CA LEU A 783 -0.14 3.80 54.02
C LEU A 783 0.35 4.75 52.91
N GLY A 784 0.03 4.41 51.65
CA GLY A 784 0.30 5.27 50.50
C GLY A 784 -0.46 6.60 50.61
N VAL A 785 0.14 7.68 50.12
CA VAL A 785 -0.53 8.99 49.97
C VAL A 785 -1.12 9.15 48.56
N PHE A 786 -1.76 10.28 48.27
CA PHE A 786 -2.31 10.61 46.97
C PHE A 786 -1.21 10.53 45.88
N GLY A 787 -1.40 9.69 44.87
CA GLY A 787 -0.39 9.33 43.86
C GLY A 787 0.32 7.98 44.08
N GLU A 788 0.28 7.41 45.29
CA GLU A 788 0.94 6.13 45.65
C GLU A 788 -0.08 4.97 45.87
N GLY A 789 -1.35 5.16 45.52
CA GLY A 789 -2.42 4.15 45.68
C GLY A 789 -3.21 4.21 46.99
N GLU A 790 -3.03 5.27 47.78
CA GLU A 790 -3.78 5.59 49.01
C GLU A 790 -3.91 4.39 49.98
N SER A 791 -5.12 4.08 50.44
CA SER A 791 -5.44 3.01 51.38
C SER A 791 -5.31 1.59 50.81
N GLY A 792 -5.01 1.45 49.51
CA GLY A 792 -4.82 0.16 48.84
C GLY A 792 -3.36 -0.32 48.81
N VAL A 793 -2.43 0.52 49.28
CA VAL A 793 -0.98 0.27 49.24
C VAL A 793 -0.36 0.59 50.59
N THR A 794 0.55 -0.27 51.05
CA THR A 794 1.39 -0.03 52.24
C THR A 794 2.85 0.10 51.78
N ILE A 795 3.49 1.19 52.18
CA ILE A 795 4.91 1.46 51.91
C ILE A 795 5.72 1.08 53.15
N ALA A 796 6.73 0.25 52.98
CA ALA A 796 7.64 -0.16 54.05
C ALA A 796 9.08 0.28 53.76
N GLU A 797 9.73 0.82 54.79
CA GLU A 797 11.14 1.19 54.77
C GLU A 797 11.95 0.04 55.43
N LEU A 798 12.94 -0.48 54.72
CA LEU A 798 13.83 -1.54 55.17
C LEU A 798 15.05 -0.95 55.91
N LYS A 799 15.70 -1.76 56.75
CA LYS A 799 16.84 -1.35 57.60
C LYS A 799 18.18 -1.36 56.89
#